data_AF-A0A4Y9S7B8-F1
#
_entry.id   AF-A0A4Y9S7B8-F1
#
_cell.length_a   1.000
_cell.length_b   1.000
_cell.length_c   1.000
_cell.angle_alpha   90.00
_cell.angle_beta   90.00
_cell.angle_gamma   90.00
#
_symmetry.space_group_name_H-M   'P 1'
#
loop_
_entity.id
_entity.type
_entity.pdbx_description
1 polymer ?
#
loop_
_entity_poly.entity_id
_entity_poly.type
_entity_poly.pdbx_seq_one_letter_code
_entity_poly.pdbx_strand_id
1 'polypeptide(L)'
;MTITAPVHADVLPEGPSIDDPDNFDEEADLFVADLRPFGIQMNALSDNVYANALATKDLADAAAASASTATDQAGTATTQAGIATTKASIATTKAQEASDSATAAANSATGLIATSTSSVVLGNGSKVFAVATGKQFTAGVVLQMVSVGTPTARMFGTAASYVGTTLTATVTQTEGPAGTYNDWVIAPGGAQGPTGGTAGGSLTGPLNAKKGAAPASSATPDVWNAGGNYVPITQTAAITGLPNAPQAGAARTLKAESTFPVVSSANFFVHGGSTAINPGDELDIVADTVSTFLVTVRRNTGTGNGGSWRNVEILLGSTVWTAKVSGLHRIILVAGCGSGGLAIGSSGARVAASGGSGGGLVIKDFYANAGDAYTLVLGARGAGVTLVMQTGNQTLSGNDAADSTFTGNGVSLVAGGGKKGVGSVATSGNAVAVGAVGGTASGGDFNFSGGPSGTATASAPSVNAVAATGGAVVTWRGTPYSSGTVTTTGTGGGGNQYASGGAGVGGKSGDVIGSDLGQAASGGAGANGPSSNVTTPGLFVGGPGIDTNFSSVVYMAPLRFTGQGTQADISSSLAASSGAGSGAVIGTTASRQTGQTDHFGGTGGLAASNGSSGLTFTSGTANYGGASGGVAFSSNSIVSVTVTSGAGGAAFAIIQAP
;
A
#
# COMPACT_ATOMS: atom_id res chain seq x y z
N MET A 1 -8.84 -47.86 -3.45
CA MET A 1 -9.21 -49.11 -4.14
C MET A 1 -9.87 -50.04 -3.14
N THR A 2 -10.86 -50.81 -3.56
CA THR A 2 -11.58 -51.76 -2.72
C THR A 2 -10.99 -53.15 -2.93
N ILE A 3 -10.52 -53.79 -1.85
CA ILE A 3 -10.20 -55.22 -1.87
C ILE A 3 -11.50 -55.98 -2.10
N THR A 4 -11.50 -56.87 -3.08
CA THR A 4 -12.69 -57.66 -3.44
C THR A 4 -12.52 -59.09 -2.96
N ALA A 5 -13.61 -59.75 -2.59
CA ALA A 5 -13.56 -61.15 -2.18
C ALA A 5 -13.08 -62.03 -3.36
N PRO A 6 -12.24 -63.05 -3.13
CA PRO A 6 -11.84 -63.98 -4.18
C PRO A 6 -13.04 -64.72 -4.76
N VAL A 7 -13.07 -64.90 -6.07
CA VAL A 7 -14.04 -65.77 -6.74
C VAL A 7 -13.61 -67.22 -6.52
N HIS A 8 -14.51 -68.05 -5.97
CA HIS A 8 -14.22 -69.46 -5.77
C HIS A 8 -14.42 -70.21 -7.09
N ALA A 9 -13.51 -71.13 -7.43
CA ALA A 9 -13.71 -72.04 -8.56
C ALA A 9 -14.60 -73.21 -8.12
N ASP A 10 -15.54 -73.62 -8.95
CA ASP A 10 -16.38 -74.77 -8.67
C ASP A 10 -15.51 -76.03 -8.59
N VAL A 11 -15.86 -76.96 -7.70
CA VAL A 11 -15.11 -78.20 -7.54
C VAL A 11 -15.39 -79.08 -8.75
N LEU A 12 -14.34 -79.63 -9.38
CA LEU A 12 -14.51 -80.59 -10.46
C LEU A 12 -15.30 -81.82 -9.95
N PRO A 13 -16.15 -82.44 -10.80
CA PRO A 13 -16.84 -83.67 -10.43
C PRO A 13 -15.84 -84.81 -10.17
N GLU A 14 -16.33 -85.90 -9.59
CA GLU A 14 -15.51 -87.10 -9.36
C GLU A 14 -14.93 -87.59 -10.69
N GLY A 15 -13.63 -87.90 -10.68
CA GLY A 15 -12.94 -88.33 -11.88
C GLY A 15 -13.32 -89.78 -12.21
N PRO A 16 -13.32 -90.17 -13.49
CA PRO A 16 -13.69 -91.51 -13.90
C PRO A 16 -12.77 -92.57 -13.26
N SER A 17 -13.38 -93.59 -12.65
CA SER A 17 -12.66 -94.63 -11.90
C SER A 17 -12.74 -96.01 -12.56
N ILE A 18 -11.59 -96.69 -12.69
CA ILE A 18 -11.54 -98.08 -13.18
C ILE A 18 -12.23 -99.09 -12.26
N ASP A 19 -12.52 -98.69 -11.02
CA ASP A 19 -13.25 -99.48 -10.03
C ASP A 19 -14.78 -99.34 -10.17
N ASP A 20 -15.27 -98.39 -10.99
CA ASP A 20 -16.68 -98.24 -11.40
C ASP A 20 -16.82 -98.24 -12.94
N PRO A 21 -16.61 -99.40 -13.58
CA PRO A 21 -16.61 -99.50 -15.04
C PRO A 21 -17.98 -99.23 -15.68
N ASP A 22 -19.07 -99.35 -14.92
CA ASP A 22 -20.43 -99.17 -15.44
C ASP A 22 -20.75 -97.68 -15.67
N ASN A 23 -20.10 -96.75 -14.95
CA ASN A 23 -20.30 -95.31 -15.05
C ASN A 23 -19.10 -94.53 -15.61
N PHE A 24 -17.97 -95.19 -15.89
CA PHE A 24 -16.70 -94.57 -16.30
C PHE A 24 -16.83 -93.54 -17.44
N ASP A 25 -17.57 -93.87 -18.50
CA ASP A 25 -17.70 -92.99 -19.67
C ASP A 25 -18.53 -91.73 -19.35
N GLU A 26 -19.56 -91.85 -18.51
CA GLU A 26 -20.39 -90.72 -18.08
C GLU A 26 -19.60 -89.77 -17.16
N GLU A 27 -18.83 -90.32 -16.22
CA GLU A 27 -17.94 -89.54 -15.35
C GLU A 27 -16.80 -88.88 -16.13
N ALA A 28 -16.25 -89.57 -17.14
CA ALA A 28 -15.19 -89.04 -17.99
C ALA A 28 -15.66 -87.84 -18.81
N ASP A 29 -16.85 -87.93 -19.44
CA ASP A 29 -17.41 -86.85 -20.23
C ASP A 29 -17.76 -85.64 -19.36
N LEU A 30 -18.34 -85.84 -18.17
CA LEU A 30 -18.63 -84.78 -17.21
C LEU A 30 -17.36 -84.09 -16.71
N PHE A 31 -16.34 -84.86 -16.33
CA PHE A 31 -15.07 -84.32 -15.84
C PHE A 31 -14.34 -83.49 -16.91
N VAL A 32 -14.29 -83.99 -18.15
CA VAL A 32 -13.65 -83.28 -19.27
C VAL A 32 -14.45 -82.03 -19.65
N ALA A 33 -15.79 -82.07 -19.59
CA ALA A 33 -16.64 -80.92 -19.86
C ALA A 33 -16.39 -79.77 -18.87
N ASP A 34 -16.22 -80.07 -17.58
CA ASP A 34 -16.02 -79.07 -16.51
C ASP A 34 -14.58 -78.57 -16.38
N LEU A 35 -13.60 -79.26 -16.98
CA LEU A 35 -12.19 -78.87 -16.92
C LEU A 35 -11.91 -77.48 -17.53
N ARG A 36 -12.59 -77.12 -18.63
CA ARG A 36 -12.43 -75.81 -19.28
C ARG A 36 -13.05 -74.67 -18.46
N PRO A 37 -14.31 -74.75 -17.99
CA PRO A 37 -14.87 -73.81 -17.02
C PRO A 37 -13.99 -73.60 -15.78
N PHE A 38 -13.47 -74.69 -15.20
CA PHE A 38 -12.58 -74.62 -14.04
C PHE A 38 -11.30 -73.81 -14.33
N GLY A 39 -10.65 -74.04 -15.47
CA GLY A 39 -9.47 -73.27 -15.88
C GLY A 39 -9.75 -71.77 -16.02
N ILE A 40 -10.93 -71.39 -16.53
CA ILE A 40 -11.36 -69.98 -16.62
C ILE A 40 -11.55 -69.38 -15.23
N GLN A 41 -12.21 -70.10 -14.32
CA GLN A 41 -12.43 -69.65 -12.94
C GLN A 41 -11.12 -69.51 -12.17
N MET A 42 -10.17 -70.42 -12.35
CA MET A 42 -8.83 -70.34 -11.75
C MET A 42 -8.02 -69.13 -12.25
N ASN A 43 -8.09 -68.83 -13.54
CA ASN A 43 -7.48 -67.61 -14.09
C ASN A 43 -8.12 -66.35 -13.50
N ALA A 44 -9.45 -66.31 -13.38
CA ALA A 44 -10.17 -65.20 -12.77
C ALA A 44 -9.80 -65.01 -11.28
N LEU A 45 -9.62 -66.11 -10.52
CA LEU A 45 -9.13 -66.08 -9.15
C LEU A 45 -7.69 -65.52 -9.08
N SER A 46 -6.80 -65.95 -9.97
CA SER A 46 -5.43 -65.43 -10.05
C SER A 46 -5.41 -63.92 -10.32
N ASP A 47 -6.20 -63.45 -11.27
CA ASP A 47 -6.32 -62.02 -11.59
C ASP A 47 -6.87 -61.22 -10.39
N ASN A 48 -7.87 -61.77 -9.68
CA ASN A 48 -8.41 -61.17 -8.48
C ASN A 48 -7.36 -61.03 -7.36
N VAL A 49 -6.61 -62.10 -7.09
CA VAL A 49 -5.56 -62.10 -6.06
C VAL A 49 -4.46 -61.10 -6.42
N TYR A 50 -4.05 -61.04 -7.69
CA TYR A 50 -3.06 -60.07 -8.15
C TYR A 50 -3.56 -58.63 -8.02
N ALA A 51 -4.80 -58.35 -8.42
CA ALA A 51 -5.41 -57.03 -8.27
C ALA A 51 -5.53 -56.62 -6.79
N ASN A 52 -5.93 -57.54 -5.91
CA ASN A 52 -5.96 -57.30 -4.46
C ASN A 52 -4.56 -57.00 -3.90
N ALA A 53 -3.52 -57.73 -4.34
CA ALA A 53 -2.14 -57.48 -3.90
C ALA A 53 -1.65 -56.08 -4.32
N LEU A 54 -1.93 -55.64 -5.54
CA LEU A 54 -1.63 -54.28 -6.00
C LEU A 54 -2.38 -53.23 -5.17
N ALA A 55 -3.67 -53.43 -4.94
CA ALA A 55 -4.48 -52.52 -4.12
C ALA A 55 -3.97 -52.43 -2.67
N THR A 56 -3.52 -53.55 -2.08
CA THR A 56 -2.88 -53.55 -0.75
C THR A 56 -1.56 -52.79 -0.76
N LYS A 57 -0.73 -52.94 -1.79
CA LYS A 57 0.53 -52.20 -1.92
C LYS A 57 0.26 -50.69 -2.00
N ASP A 58 -0.70 -50.25 -2.82
CA ASP A 58 -1.03 -48.83 -2.97
C ASP A 58 -1.58 -48.24 -1.66
N LEU A 59 -2.40 -49.01 -0.92
CA LEU A 59 -2.85 -48.63 0.42
C LEU A 59 -1.69 -48.51 1.42
N ALA A 60 -0.70 -49.39 1.35
CA ALA A 60 0.48 -49.33 2.21
C ALA A 60 1.35 -48.09 1.90
N ASP A 61 1.56 -47.77 0.62
CA ASP A 61 2.30 -46.57 0.21
C ASP A 61 1.57 -45.29 0.62
N ALA A 62 0.24 -45.24 0.47
CA ALA A 62 -0.57 -44.13 0.94
C ALA A 62 -0.52 -43.96 2.47
N ALA A 63 -0.51 -45.06 3.22
CA ALA A 63 -0.34 -45.05 4.67
C ALA A 63 1.06 -44.55 5.07
N ALA A 64 2.12 -44.97 4.37
CA ALA A 64 3.48 -44.49 4.60
C ALA A 64 3.64 -42.99 4.31
N ALA A 65 3.04 -42.48 3.22
CA ALA A 65 3.01 -41.06 2.91
C ALA A 65 2.25 -40.24 3.98
N SER A 66 1.13 -40.78 4.45
CA SER A 66 0.35 -40.18 5.55
C SER A 66 1.17 -40.11 6.84
N ALA A 67 1.93 -41.17 7.15
CA ALA A 67 2.82 -41.21 8.31
C ALA A 67 3.96 -40.18 8.20
N SER A 68 4.60 -40.05 7.03
CA SER A 68 5.63 -39.03 6.79
C SER A 68 5.07 -37.62 6.98
N THR A 69 3.89 -37.34 6.41
CA THR A 69 3.21 -36.06 6.57
C THR A 69 2.93 -35.75 8.04
N ALA A 70 2.46 -36.74 8.81
CA ALA A 70 2.21 -36.58 10.24
C ALA A 70 3.51 -36.27 11.02
N THR A 71 4.63 -36.91 10.66
CA THR A 71 5.95 -36.62 11.24
C THR A 71 6.41 -35.19 10.94
N ASP A 72 6.25 -34.71 9.70
CA ASP A 72 6.64 -33.34 9.32
C ASP A 72 5.79 -32.29 10.04
N GLN A 73 4.48 -32.54 10.19
CA GLN A 73 3.59 -31.67 10.94
C GLN A 73 3.96 -31.64 12.44
N ALA A 74 4.33 -32.78 13.02
CA ALA A 74 4.84 -32.83 14.39
C ALA A 74 6.13 -32.00 14.56
N GLY A 75 7.08 -32.10 13.62
CA GLY A 75 8.31 -31.30 13.63
C GLY A 75 8.05 -29.79 13.51
N THR A 76 7.10 -29.41 12.65
CA THR A 76 6.64 -28.03 12.52
C THR A 76 6.03 -27.52 13.83
N ALA A 77 5.16 -28.31 14.47
CA ALA A 77 4.55 -27.97 15.75
C ALA A 77 5.59 -27.81 16.88
N THR A 78 6.58 -28.70 16.95
CA THR A 78 7.71 -28.58 17.90
C THR A 78 8.50 -27.30 17.68
N THR A 79 8.78 -26.94 16.42
CA THR A 79 9.49 -25.69 16.09
C THR A 79 8.70 -24.47 16.53
N GLN A 80 7.39 -24.43 16.24
CA GLN A 80 6.54 -23.31 16.66
C GLN A 80 6.42 -23.18 18.18
N ALA A 81 6.36 -24.31 18.90
CA ALA A 81 6.39 -24.31 20.37
C ALA A 81 7.69 -23.68 20.90
N GLY A 82 8.86 -24.01 20.32
CA GLY A 82 10.14 -23.40 20.70
C GLY A 82 10.22 -21.90 20.43
N ILE A 83 9.68 -21.43 19.29
CA ILE A 83 9.56 -20.00 18.99
C ILE A 83 8.67 -19.31 20.04
N ALA A 84 7.52 -19.89 20.36
CA ALA A 84 6.59 -19.34 21.34
C ALA A 84 7.25 -19.22 22.73
N THR A 85 7.96 -20.26 23.19
CA THR A 85 8.72 -20.22 24.45
C THR A 85 9.77 -19.10 24.43
N THR A 86 10.52 -18.96 23.34
CA THR A 86 11.54 -17.89 23.20
C THR A 86 10.91 -16.50 23.27
N LYS A 87 9.78 -16.29 22.58
CA LYS A 87 9.05 -15.02 22.60
C LYS A 87 8.51 -14.69 23.99
N ALA A 88 8.00 -15.69 24.71
CA ALA A 88 7.55 -15.52 26.09
C ALA A 88 8.70 -15.08 27.01
N SER A 89 9.88 -15.72 26.92
CA SER A 89 11.06 -15.32 27.70
C SER A 89 11.50 -13.89 27.39
N ILE A 90 11.55 -13.50 26.11
CA ILE A 90 11.88 -12.12 25.71
C ILE A 90 10.89 -11.13 26.32
N ALA A 91 9.58 -11.43 26.28
CA ALA A 91 8.55 -10.58 26.85
C ALA A 91 8.73 -10.41 28.37
N THR A 92 9.01 -11.49 29.10
CA THR A 92 9.31 -11.44 30.55
C THR A 92 10.52 -10.57 30.84
N THR A 93 11.62 -10.70 30.08
CA THR A 93 12.81 -9.85 30.25
C THR A 93 12.49 -8.38 29.99
N LYS A 94 11.75 -8.06 28.93
CA LYS A 94 11.39 -6.67 28.60
C LYS A 94 10.46 -6.04 29.64
N ALA A 95 9.56 -6.82 30.24
CA ALA A 95 8.74 -6.36 31.35
C ALA A 95 9.59 -5.99 32.59
N GLN A 96 10.62 -6.79 32.89
CA GLN A 96 11.55 -6.50 33.98
C GLN A 96 12.37 -5.23 33.69
N GLU A 97 12.95 -5.11 32.49
CA GLU A 97 13.71 -3.92 32.10
C GLU A 97 12.88 -2.64 32.19
N ALA A 98 11.59 -2.71 31.81
CA ALA A 98 10.67 -1.59 31.93
C ALA A 98 10.37 -1.23 33.40
N SER A 99 10.19 -2.24 34.26
CA SER A 99 10.01 -2.04 35.70
C SER A 99 11.24 -1.39 36.32
N ASP A 100 12.44 -1.89 36.02
CA ASP A 100 13.70 -1.36 36.55
C ASP A 100 13.92 0.10 36.10
N SER A 101 13.61 0.39 34.83
CA SER A 101 13.68 1.75 34.28
C SER A 101 12.70 2.70 34.98
N ALA A 102 11.48 2.25 35.27
CA ALA A 102 10.48 3.03 36.00
C ALA A 102 10.92 3.33 37.44
N THR A 103 11.48 2.34 38.15
CA THR A 103 12.06 2.52 39.49
C THR A 103 13.23 3.50 39.46
N ALA A 104 14.14 3.38 38.49
CA ALA A 104 15.28 4.28 38.35
C ALA A 104 14.84 5.74 38.08
N ALA A 105 13.82 5.93 37.24
CA ALA A 105 13.24 7.25 36.97
C ALA A 105 12.58 7.86 38.22
N ALA A 106 11.79 7.07 38.96
CA ALA A 106 11.16 7.51 40.21
C ALA A 106 12.20 7.90 41.28
N ASN A 107 13.26 7.09 41.44
CA ASN A 107 14.37 7.39 42.35
C ASN A 107 15.11 8.67 41.94
N SER A 108 15.32 8.88 40.64
CA SER A 108 15.94 10.12 40.14
C SER A 108 15.08 11.34 40.44
N ALA A 109 13.75 11.27 40.25
CA ALA A 109 12.83 12.36 40.52
C ALA A 109 12.78 12.76 42.01
N THR A 110 12.81 11.80 42.93
CA THR A 110 12.83 12.08 44.38
C THR A 110 14.13 12.74 44.86
N GLY A 111 15.23 12.58 44.11
CA GLY A 111 16.50 13.26 44.36
C GLY A 111 16.49 14.76 44.03
N LEU A 112 15.55 15.25 43.23
CA LEU A 112 15.53 16.62 42.71
C LEU A 112 14.74 17.61 43.59
N ILE A 113 13.90 17.16 44.52
CA ILE A 113 13.09 18.06 45.34
C ILE A 113 13.38 17.81 46.82
N ALA A 114 13.63 18.88 47.58
CA ALA A 114 13.77 18.83 49.02
C ALA A 114 12.81 19.80 49.72
N THR A 115 12.47 19.48 50.95
CA THR A 115 11.79 20.38 51.88
C THR A 115 12.75 20.78 52.99
N SER A 116 12.65 22.01 53.49
CA SER A 116 13.44 22.52 54.61
C SER A 116 12.58 23.32 55.56
N THR A 117 12.71 23.06 56.86
CA THR A 117 12.06 23.83 57.92
C THR A 117 12.97 24.88 58.53
N SER A 118 14.14 25.13 57.94
CA SER A 118 15.08 26.15 58.42
C SER A 118 14.47 27.54 58.35
N SER A 119 14.55 28.28 59.46
CA SER A 119 14.14 29.68 59.54
C SER A 119 15.17 30.55 58.81
N VAL A 120 14.85 30.96 57.59
CA VAL A 120 15.77 31.70 56.70
C VAL A 120 15.13 33.01 56.29
N VAL A 121 15.86 34.11 56.49
CA VAL A 121 15.48 35.44 56.03
C VAL A 121 15.60 35.52 54.51
N LEU A 122 14.52 35.93 53.84
CA LEU A 122 14.52 36.23 52.42
C LEU A 122 15.53 37.33 52.11
N GLY A 123 16.56 37.01 51.33
CA GLY A 123 17.54 37.99 50.87
C GLY A 123 18.70 37.34 50.14
N ASN A 124 19.54 38.17 49.53
CA ASN A 124 20.72 37.74 48.80
C ASN A 124 21.83 37.25 49.76
N GLY A 125 22.84 36.58 49.20
CA GLY A 125 24.01 36.09 49.92
C GLY A 125 23.92 34.60 50.28
N SER A 126 24.83 34.15 51.14
CA SER A 126 24.89 32.74 51.57
C SER A 126 23.73 32.41 52.51
N LYS A 127 22.96 31.37 52.17
CA LYS A 127 21.84 30.82 52.96
C LYS A 127 22.08 29.35 53.24
N VAL A 128 21.73 28.90 54.45
CA VAL A 128 21.90 27.51 54.88
C VAL A 128 20.53 26.91 55.16
N PHE A 129 20.27 25.76 54.56
CA PHE A 129 19.05 24.98 54.72
C PHE A 129 19.38 23.59 55.25
N ALA A 130 18.61 23.13 56.23
CA ALA A 130 18.57 21.74 56.62
C ALA A 130 17.60 20.98 55.70
N VAL A 131 18.10 20.02 54.94
CA VAL A 131 17.34 19.17 54.01
C VAL A 131 17.66 17.70 54.27
N ALA A 132 16.83 16.78 53.80
CA ALA A 132 17.13 15.34 53.88
C ALA A 132 18.43 15.00 53.12
N THR A 133 19.08 13.89 53.47
CA THR A 133 20.25 13.33 52.74
C THR A 133 19.83 12.80 51.35
N GLY A 134 20.81 12.59 50.46
CA GLY A 134 20.58 11.91 49.16
C GLY A 134 19.97 12.77 48.06
N LYS A 135 19.99 14.09 48.19
CA LYS A 135 19.51 15.03 47.15
C LYS A 135 20.59 15.33 46.10
N GLN A 136 20.18 15.64 44.88
CA GLN A 136 21.09 15.94 43.76
C GLN A 136 21.47 17.43 43.68
N PHE A 137 21.78 18.05 44.83
CA PHE A 137 22.21 19.46 44.90
C PHE A 137 23.73 19.58 44.89
N THR A 138 24.38 19.10 43.83
CA THR A 138 25.83 19.27 43.66
C THR A 138 26.19 20.76 43.52
N ALA A 139 27.41 21.12 43.92
CA ALA A 139 27.87 22.50 43.84
C ALA A 139 27.78 23.02 42.39
N GLY A 140 27.25 24.24 42.22
CA GLY A 140 27.02 24.88 40.93
C GLY A 140 25.63 24.66 40.33
N VAL A 141 24.83 23.72 40.83
CA VAL A 141 23.44 23.54 40.37
C VAL A 141 22.62 24.78 40.73
N VAL A 142 21.90 25.34 39.75
CA VAL A 142 20.97 26.46 39.97
C VAL A 142 19.76 25.93 40.72
N LEU A 143 19.42 26.60 41.82
CA LEU A 143 18.33 26.25 42.72
C LEU A 143 17.29 27.35 42.76
N GLN A 144 16.04 26.92 42.85
CA GLN A 144 14.90 27.72 43.26
C GLN A 144 14.43 27.25 44.63
N MET A 145 14.28 28.18 45.56
CA MET A 145 13.78 27.95 46.91
C MET A 145 12.50 28.77 47.10
N VAL A 146 11.39 28.13 47.44
CA VAL A 146 10.06 28.76 47.52
C VAL A 146 9.44 28.45 48.87
N SER A 147 8.90 29.45 49.57
CA SER A 147 8.07 29.21 50.76
C SER A 147 6.73 28.61 50.35
N VAL A 148 6.31 27.53 51.00
CA VAL A 148 5.05 26.83 50.70
C VAL A 148 3.84 27.68 51.10
N GLY A 149 3.87 28.27 52.29
CA GLY A 149 2.83 29.13 52.84
C GLY A 149 2.79 30.52 52.19
N THR A 150 3.89 30.97 51.60
CA THR A 150 3.95 32.21 50.81
C THR A 150 4.65 31.97 49.46
N PRO A 151 3.95 31.44 48.44
CA PRO A 151 4.57 31.06 47.16
C PRO A 151 5.18 32.21 46.34
N THR A 152 4.90 33.46 46.72
CA THR A 152 5.52 34.66 46.15
C THR A 152 6.89 34.97 46.77
N ALA A 153 7.21 34.42 47.94
CA ALA A 153 8.51 34.52 48.58
C ALA A 153 9.46 33.45 48.00
N ARG A 154 10.39 33.89 47.14
CA ARG A 154 11.27 33.01 46.37
C ARG A 154 12.71 33.48 46.42
N MET A 155 13.65 32.54 46.47
CA MET A 155 15.07 32.79 46.29
C MET A 155 15.59 32.01 45.09
N PHE A 156 16.47 32.64 44.32
CA PHE A 156 17.17 32.04 43.20
C PHE A 156 18.67 32.15 43.42
N GLY A 157 19.38 31.05 43.23
CA GLY A 157 20.81 30.99 43.49
C GLY A 157 21.44 29.70 43.01
N THR A 158 22.66 29.43 43.44
CA THR A 158 23.35 28.16 43.15
C THR A 158 23.68 27.42 44.43
N ALA A 159 23.65 26.10 44.41
CA ALA A 159 24.21 25.29 45.48
C ALA A 159 25.71 25.59 45.61
N ALA A 160 26.15 26.09 46.76
CA ALA A 160 27.56 26.30 47.06
C ALA A 160 28.18 25.00 47.62
N SER A 161 27.45 24.30 48.49
CA SER A 161 27.83 22.98 49.00
C SER A 161 26.60 22.22 49.50
N TYR A 162 26.66 20.91 49.45
CA TYR A 162 25.66 20.04 50.05
C TYR A 162 26.36 18.82 50.64
N VAL A 163 26.33 18.70 51.97
CA VAL A 163 27.00 17.63 52.72
C VAL A 163 26.09 17.16 53.84
N GLY A 164 25.82 15.85 53.89
CA GLY A 164 24.89 15.28 54.85
C GLY A 164 23.49 15.87 54.67
N THR A 165 23.01 16.59 55.69
CA THR A 165 21.70 17.25 55.71
C THR A 165 21.79 18.76 55.52
N THR A 166 22.97 19.31 55.24
CA THR A 166 23.19 20.77 55.16
C THR A 166 23.43 21.18 53.72
N LEU A 167 22.51 21.99 53.18
CA LEU A 167 22.64 22.67 51.89
C LEU A 167 23.01 24.13 52.15
N THR A 168 24.15 24.58 51.61
CA THR A 168 24.49 26.00 51.53
C THR A 168 24.24 26.48 50.11
N ALA A 169 23.40 27.50 49.94
CA ALA A 169 23.09 28.11 48.65
C ALA A 169 23.58 29.57 48.62
N THR A 170 24.20 29.97 47.52
CA THR A 170 24.52 31.38 47.25
C THR A 170 23.35 31.99 46.50
N VAL A 171 22.52 32.76 47.21
CA VAL A 171 21.34 33.43 46.66
C VAL A 171 21.75 34.74 45.99
N THR A 172 21.41 34.88 44.71
CA THR A 172 21.76 36.06 43.91
C THR A 172 20.56 36.94 43.63
N GLN A 173 19.33 36.42 43.76
CA GLN A 173 18.08 37.16 43.54
C GLN A 173 16.97 36.65 44.46
N THR A 174 16.03 37.54 44.79
CA THR A 174 14.84 37.21 45.60
C THR A 174 13.60 37.91 45.09
N GLU A 175 12.44 37.29 45.28
CA GLU A 175 11.11 37.85 44.98
C GLU A 175 10.19 37.73 46.20
N GLY A 176 9.21 38.62 46.30
CA GLY A 176 8.17 38.57 47.32
C GLY A 176 8.40 39.52 48.51
N PRO A 177 7.49 39.49 49.49
CA PRO A 177 7.58 40.36 50.65
C PRO A 177 8.81 40.02 51.50
N ALA A 178 9.48 41.04 52.04
CA ALA A 178 10.58 40.84 52.97
C ALA A 178 10.08 40.11 54.22
N GLY A 179 10.82 39.11 54.69
CA GLY A 179 10.41 38.30 55.84
C GLY A 179 11.32 37.11 56.10
N THR A 180 11.01 36.39 57.18
CA THR A 180 11.66 35.13 57.55
C THR A 180 10.67 34.00 57.39
N TYR A 181 11.04 32.96 56.65
CA TYR A 181 10.18 31.81 56.37
C TYR A 181 10.87 30.50 56.80
N ASN A 182 10.07 29.49 57.13
CA ASN A 182 10.52 28.23 57.71
C ASN A 182 9.86 27.00 57.05
N ASP A 183 9.44 27.13 55.79
CA ASP A 183 8.66 26.14 55.04
C ASP A 183 9.09 26.09 53.57
N TRP A 184 10.38 25.90 53.34
CA TRP A 184 10.97 25.97 52.01
C TRP A 184 10.83 24.66 51.24
N VAL A 185 10.43 24.76 49.96
CA VAL A 185 10.64 23.73 48.94
C VAL A 185 11.79 24.17 48.05
N ILE A 186 12.74 23.27 47.83
CA ILE A 186 13.99 23.52 47.11
C ILE A 186 14.09 22.54 45.96
N ALA A 187 14.31 23.04 44.75
CA ALA A 187 14.46 22.22 43.55
C ALA A 187 15.43 22.89 42.55
N PRO A 188 16.02 22.14 41.59
CA PRO A 188 16.72 22.72 40.47
C PRO A 188 15.79 23.67 39.70
N GLY A 189 16.30 24.87 39.42
CA GLY A 189 15.58 25.90 38.68
C GLY A 189 16.41 26.40 37.50
N GLY A 190 15.77 27.11 36.57
CA GLY A 190 16.50 27.92 35.60
C GLY A 190 17.14 29.14 36.28
N ALA A 191 18.24 29.64 35.73
CA ALA A 191 18.70 30.97 36.10
C ALA A 191 17.60 31.97 35.74
N GLN A 192 17.17 32.76 36.72
CA GLN A 192 16.21 33.82 36.44
C GLN A 192 16.84 34.79 35.43
N GLY A 193 16.15 35.05 34.33
CA GLY A 193 16.58 36.04 33.35
C GLY A 193 16.78 37.40 34.02
N PRO A 194 17.66 38.27 33.48
CA PRO A 194 17.85 39.60 34.04
C PRO A 194 16.50 40.29 34.19
N THR A 195 16.31 41.02 35.30
CA THR A 195 15.15 41.89 35.48
C THR A 195 14.98 42.72 34.22
N GLY A 196 13.81 42.61 33.57
CA GLY A 196 13.55 43.28 32.30
C GLY A 196 13.87 44.76 32.41
N GLY A 197 14.95 45.19 31.76
CA GLY A 197 15.21 46.60 31.52
C GLY A 197 14.06 47.20 30.69
N THR A 198 13.99 48.53 30.62
CA THR A 198 12.91 49.36 30.06
C THR A 198 12.57 49.13 28.56
N ALA A 199 12.90 47.97 27.97
CA ALA A 199 12.59 47.55 26.61
C ALA A 199 11.89 46.16 26.53
N GLY A 200 11.21 45.73 27.59
CA GLY A 200 10.48 44.46 27.62
C GLY A 200 9.35 44.44 28.63
N GLY A 201 8.44 45.42 28.56
CA GLY A 201 7.23 45.42 29.37
C GLY A 201 6.28 44.32 28.93
N SER A 202 5.64 43.66 29.90
CA SER A 202 4.50 42.77 29.63
C SER A 202 3.38 43.61 29.01
N LEU A 203 3.06 43.35 27.74
CA LEU A 203 2.02 44.05 27.01
C LEU A 203 0.65 43.62 27.57
N THR A 204 0.05 44.44 28.41
CA THR A 204 -1.36 44.31 28.82
C THR A 204 -2.34 44.78 27.73
N GLY A 205 -1.84 45.20 26.56
CA GLY A 205 -2.61 45.63 25.39
C GLY A 205 -1.93 45.27 24.06
N PRO A 206 -2.59 45.50 22.91
CA PRO A 206 -2.06 45.11 21.60
C PRO A 206 -0.77 45.88 21.24
N LEU A 207 0.21 45.17 20.69
CA LEU A 207 1.37 45.78 20.02
C LEU A 207 0.89 46.40 18.71
N ASN A 208 0.69 47.71 18.68
CA ASN A 208 0.29 48.42 17.48
C ASN A 208 1.52 48.81 16.65
N ALA A 209 1.56 48.42 15.38
CA ALA A 209 2.59 48.89 14.46
C ALA A 209 2.47 50.41 14.26
N LYS A 210 3.59 51.13 14.39
CA LYS A 210 3.63 52.56 14.07
C LYS A 210 3.45 52.74 12.55
N LYS A 211 2.47 53.55 12.14
CA LYS A 211 2.25 53.92 10.72
C LYS A 211 3.28 54.97 10.28
N GLY A 212 3.87 54.75 9.11
CA GLY A 212 4.79 55.66 8.43
C GLY A 212 4.12 56.65 7.49
N ALA A 213 4.91 57.62 7.01
CA ALA A 213 4.53 58.49 5.91
C ALA A 213 4.68 57.76 4.56
N ALA A 214 3.86 58.11 3.58
CA ALA A 214 4.03 57.55 2.23
C ALA A 214 5.33 58.08 1.59
N PRO A 215 6.24 57.21 1.13
CA PRO A 215 7.43 57.64 0.41
C PRO A 215 7.06 58.25 -0.95
N ALA A 216 7.93 59.13 -1.47
CA ALA A 216 7.73 59.74 -2.78
C ALA A 216 7.74 58.68 -3.91
N SER A 217 6.90 58.87 -4.92
CA SER A 217 6.80 57.99 -6.08
C SER A 217 8.15 57.89 -6.81
N SER A 218 8.73 56.68 -6.84
CA SER A 218 10.05 56.41 -7.42
C SER A 218 10.21 54.93 -7.78
N ALA A 219 11.18 54.61 -8.64
CA ALA A 219 11.56 53.22 -8.91
C ALA A 219 12.25 52.53 -7.71
N THR A 220 12.77 53.34 -6.78
CA THR A 220 13.42 52.92 -5.53
C THR A 220 12.92 53.76 -4.35
N PRO A 221 11.66 53.59 -3.91
CA PRO A 221 11.09 54.39 -2.83
C PRO A 221 11.82 54.14 -1.50
N ASP A 222 12.08 55.19 -0.73
CA ASP A 222 12.74 55.07 0.58
C ASP A 222 11.74 54.70 1.67
N VAL A 223 11.54 53.39 1.84
CA VAL A 223 10.65 52.82 2.85
C VAL A 223 11.26 52.80 4.25
N TRP A 224 12.57 53.08 4.37
CA TRP A 224 13.29 53.01 5.65
C TRP A 224 13.16 54.32 6.42
N ASN A 225 13.30 55.46 5.72
CA ASN A 225 13.13 56.79 6.29
C ASN A 225 11.67 57.28 6.37
N ALA A 226 10.72 56.53 5.81
CA ALA A 226 9.28 56.76 5.94
C ALA A 226 8.78 56.78 7.41
N GLY A 227 9.56 56.20 8.33
CA GLY A 227 9.21 56.03 9.73
C GLY A 227 8.16 54.91 9.94
N GLY A 228 8.15 54.30 11.12
CA GLY A 228 7.18 53.24 11.42
C GLY A 228 7.47 51.88 10.76
N ASN A 229 6.68 50.87 11.14
CA ASN A 229 6.80 49.49 10.64
C ASN A 229 5.77 49.17 9.55
N TYR A 230 4.74 50.02 9.43
CA TYR A 230 3.66 49.91 8.45
C TYR A 230 3.62 51.16 7.57
N VAL A 231 3.89 51.05 6.29
CA VAL A 231 4.09 52.20 5.39
C VAL A 231 3.05 52.18 4.26
N PRO A 232 2.17 53.19 4.13
CA PRO A 232 1.30 53.29 2.95
C PRO A 232 2.13 53.64 1.70
N ILE A 233 1.76 53.12 0.53
CA ILE A 233 2.43 53.43 -0.73
C ILE A 233 1.40 53.83 -1.80
N THR A 234 1.55 55.06 -2.30
CA THR A 234 0.57 55.75 -3.18
C THR A 234 1.09 55.99 -4.59
N GLN A 235 2.23 55.39 -4.94
CA GLN A 235 2.89 55.63 -6.23
C GLN A 235 2.28 54.84 -7.39
N THR A 236 2.53 55.30 -8.61
CA THR A 236 2.15 54.60 -9.85
C THR A 236 3.37 54.06 -10.62
N ALA A 237 4.58 54.49 -10.26
CA ALA A 237 5.82 54.03 -10.87
C ALA A 237 6.17 52.59 -10.47
N ALA A 238 6.82 51.86 -11.39
CA ALA A 238 7.32 50.51 -11.15
C ALA A 238 8.39 50.49 -10.06
N ILE A 239 8.21 49.69 -9.00
CA ILE A 239 9.27 49.46 -8.01
C ILE A 239 10.20 48.38 -8.54
N THR A 240 11.50 48.69 -8.60
CA THR A 240 12.55 47.77 -9.10
C THR A 240 13.63 47.48 -8.06
N GLY A 241 13.60 48.19 -6.93
CA GLY A 241 14.52 48.04 -5.81
C GLY A 241 14.17 48.97 -4.65
N LEU A 242 15.01 48.98 -3.62
CA LEU A 242 14.93 49.90 -2.47
C LEU A 242 16.34 50.44 -2.13
N PRO A 243 16.43 51.59 -1.44
CA PRO A 243 17.69 52.04 -0.83
C PRO A 243 18.19 51.07 0.25
N ASN A 244 19.46 51.23 0.66
CA ASN A 244 20.04 50.39 1.70
C ASN A 244 19.22 50.44 2.99
N ALA A 245 18.92 49.25 3.55
CA ALA A 245 18.29 49.13 4.85
C ALA A 245 19.24 49.57 5.98
N PRO A 246 18.69 50.02 7.12
CA PRO A 246 19.51 50.42 8.27
C PRO A 246 20.35 49.27 8.85
N GLN A 247 19.89 48.02 8.68
CA GLN A 247 20.60 46.81 9.07
C GLN A 247 19.99 45.58 8.36
N ALA A 248 20.72 44.47 8.35
CA ALA A 248 20.15 43.17 7.99
C ALA A 248 19.04 42.77 8.97
N GLY A 249 18.01 42.09 8.48
CA GLY A 249 16.80 41.73 9.22
C GLY A 249 15.80 42.87 9.42
N ALA A 250 16.08 44.09 8.92
CA ALA A 250 15.09 45.17 8.95
C ALA A 250 13.85 44.78 8.13
N ALA A 251 12.67 44.94 8.73
CA ALA A 251 11.41 44.55 8.12
C ALA A 251 10.42 45.72 8.04
N ARG A 252 9.63 45.76 6.97
CA ARG A 252 8.53 46.69 6.75
C ARG A 252 7.36 45.98 6.07
N THR A 253 6.15 46.35 6.46
CA THR A 253 4.95 46.02 5.69
C THR A 253 4.51 47.27 4.95
N LEU A 254 4.48 47.21 3.62
CA LEU A 254 3.90 48.26 2.79
C LEU A 254 2.44 47.94 2.49
N LYS A 255 1.56 48.93 2.44
CA LYS A 255 0.19 48.76 1.92
C LYS A 255 -0.04 49.65 0.71
N ALA A 256 -0.38 49.01 -0.41
CA ALA A 256 -0.70 49.71 -1.64
C ALA A 256 -2.02 50.48 -1.51
N GLU A 257 -1.99 51.76 -1.84
CA GLU A 257 -3.18 52.63 -1.96
C GLU A 257 -3.51 52.93 -3.44
N SER A 258 -2.61 52.56 -4.35
CA SER A 258 -2.68 52.72 -5.81
C SER A 258 -2.20 51.45 -6.52
N THR A 259 -2.45 51.36 -7.83
CA THR A 259 -1.90 50.29 -8.66
C THR A 259 -0.50 50.64 -9.16
N PHE A 260 0.45 49.72 -9.00
CA PHE A 260 1.81 49.85 -9.55
C PHE A 260 2.44 48.46 -9.75
N PRO A 261 3.38 48.30 -10.70
CA PRO A 261 4.12 47.07 -10.85
C PRO A 261 5.30 46.99 -9.89
N VAL A 262 5.64 45.77 -9.47
CA VAL A 262 6.82 45.43 -8.69
C VAL A 262 7.62 44.43 -9.50
N VAL A 263 8.86 44.77 -9.81
CA VAL A 263 9.72 44.02 -10.72
C VAL A 263 10.84 43.37 -9.92
N SER A 264 10.93 42.05 -9.99
CA SER A 264 12.00 41.29 -9.36
C SER A 264 13.35 41.59 -10.04
N SER A 265 14.41 41.75 -9.25
CA SER A 265 15.77 42.03 -9.73
C SER A 265 16.82 41.29 -8.89
N ALA A 266 18.11 41.42 -9.25
CA ALA A 266 19.21 40.74 -8.56
C ALA A 266 19.34 41.10 -7.07
N ASN A 267 18.82 42.24 -6.64
CA ASN A 267 18.89 42.73 -5.27
C ASN A 267 17.51 42.92 -4.63
N PHE A 268 16.44 42.62 -5.35
CA PHE A 268 15.06 42.84 -4.91
C PHE A 268 14.19 41.67 -5.38
N PHE A 269 14.16 40.63 -4.55
CA PHE A 269 13.58 39.34 -4.88
C PHE A 269 12.11 39.29 -4.51
N VAL A 270 11.24 39.33 -5.51
CA VAL A 270 9.80 39.16 -5.31
C VAL A 270 9.46 37.68 -5.37
N HIS A 271 8.90 37.14 -4.29
CA HIS A 271 8.42 35.76 -4.25
C HIS A 271 7.33 35.55 -5.30
N GLY A 272 7.53 34.58 -6.19
CA GLY A 272 6.63 34.32 -7.33
C GLY A 272 6.94 35.16 -8.59
N GLY A 273 8.00 35.98 -8.57
CA GLY A 273 8.42 36.81 -9.71
C GLY A 273 7.77 38.20 -9.74
N SER A 274 8.07 38.96 -10.80
CA SER A 274 7.51 40.30 -11.03
C SER A 274 5.99 40.26 -11.13
N THR A 275 5.29 41.23 -10.53
CA THR A 275 3.83 41.24 -10.50
C THR A 275 3.26 42.66 -10.40
N ALA A 276 2.02 42.85 -10.87
CA ALA A 276 1.23 44.04 -10.57
C ALA A 276 0.68 43.98 -9.13
N ILE A 277 0.72 45.12 -8.44
CA ILE A 277 0.16 45.34 -7.10
C ILE A 277 -1.09 46.19 -7.26
N ASN A 278 -2.19 45.77 -6.63
CA ASN A 278 -3.46 46.49 -6.64
C ASN A 278 -3.68 47.23 -5.31
N PRO A 279 -4.53 48.27 -5.30
CA PRO A 279 -4.95 48.93 -4.07
C PRO A 279 -5.45 47.92 -3.03
N GLY A 280 -4.90 48.02 -1.82
CA GLY A 280 -5.15 47.17 -0.68
C GLY A 280 -4.15 46.03 -0.49
N ASP A 281 -3.42 45.61 -1.54
CA ASP A 281 -2.38 44.57 -1.41
C ASP A 281 -1.30 45.02 -0.41
N GLU A 282 -0.73 44.07 0.33
CA GLU A 282 0.37 44.32 1.27
C GLU A 282 1.66 43.67 0.78
N LEU A 283 2.79 44.33 0.99
CA LEU A 283 4.12 43.82 0.67
C LEU A 283 4.91 43.71 1.96
N ASP A 284 5.28 42.50 2.35
CA ASP A 284 6.22 42.29 3.44
C ASP A 284 7.63 42.25 2.88
N ILE A 285 8.45 43.18 3.35
CA ILE A 285 9.82 43.37 2.90
C ILE A 285 10.74 43.06 4.05
N VAL A 286 11.70 42.19 3.80
CA VAL A 286 12.78 41.84 4.73
C VAL A 286 14.11 42.08 4.04
N ALA A 287 14.98 42.86 4.69
CA ALA A 287 16.36 43.04 4.25
C ALA A 287 17.18 41.81 4.66
N ASP A 288 17.56 40.97 3.70
CA ASP A 288 18.42 39.80 3.95
C ASP A 288 19.87 40.25 4.21
N THR A 289 20.33 41.20 3.40
CA THR A 289 21.47 42.07 3.71
C THR A 289 21.00 43.53 3.65
N VAL A 290 21.89 44.49 3.94
CA VAL A 290 21.54 45.91 3.82
C VAL A 290 21.15 46.31 2.40
N SER A 291 21.56 45.57 1.36
CA SER A 291 21.29 45.89 -0.04
C SER A 291 20.50 44.81 -0.79
N THR A 292 20.10 43.72 -0.14
CA THR A 292 19.30 42.65 -0.75
C THR A 292 17.98 42.47 0.01
N PHE A 293 16.88 42.39 -0.73
CA PHE A 293 15.54 42.39 -0.15
C PHE A 293 14.73 41.18 -0.62
N LEU A 294 14.04 40.54 0.33
CA LEU A 294 13.03 39.52 0.10
C LEU A 294 11.66 40.18 0.23
N VAL A 295 10.82 40.04 -0.81
CA VAL A 295 9.50 40.66 -0.88
C VAL A 295 8.44 39.59 -1.04
N THR A 296 7.51 39.54 -0.10
CA THR A 296 6.31 38.70 -0.17
C THR A 296 5.08 39.56 -0.35
N VAL A 297 4.27 39.25 -1.37
CA VAL A 297 3.02 39.98 -1.64
C VAL A 297 1.84 39.24 -1.02
N ARG A 298 1.11 39.90 -0.11
CA ARG A 298 -0.18 39.46 0.43
C ARG A 298 -1.32 40.19 -0.29
N ARG A 299 -2.14 39.45 -1.03
CA ARG A 299 -3.23 40.02 -1.84
C ARG A 299 -4.46 40.36 -1.00
N ASN A 300 -5.05 41.54 -1.23
CA ASN A 300 -6.26 42.00 -0.52
C ASN A 300 -7.55 41.29 -0.95
N THR A 301 -7.54 40.63 -2.11
CA THR A 301 -8.71 39.94 -2.67
C THR A 301 -9.16 38.71 -1.87
N GLY A 302 -8.53 38.38 -0.74
CA GLY A 302 -8.82 37.15 0.01
C GLY A 302 -8.46 35.87 -0.75
N THR A 303 -7.94 35.97 -1.97
CA THR A 303 -7.36 34.87 -2.74
C THR A 303 -5.93 34.61 -2.29
N GLY A 304 -5.73 34.52 -0.97
CA GLY A 304 -4.57 33.81 -0.44
C GLY A 304 -4.47 32.49 -1.18
N ASN A 305 -3.27 32.15 -1.61
CA ASN A 305 -2.88 31.02 -2.45
C ASN A 305 -3.09 29.66 -1.73
N GLY A 306 -4.28 29.45 -1.18
CA GLY A 306 -4.77 28.27 -0.49
C GLY A 306 -6.28 28.06 -0.71
N GLY A 307 -6.86 28.75 -1.70
CA GLY A 307 -8.22 28.48 -2.16
C GLY A 307 -8.27 27.12 -2.83
N SER A 308 -9.06 26.21 -2.25
CA SER A 308 -9.38 24.87 -2.71
C SER A 308 -9.42 24.78 -4.23
N TRP A 309 -8.74 23.79 -4.83
CA TRP A 309 -8.83 23.43 -6.25
C TRP A 309 -10.29 23.42 -6.75
N ARG A 310 -10.80 24.53 -7.29
CA ARG A 310 -12.24 24.70 -7.60
C ARG A 310 -12.61 24.13 -8.95
N ASN A 311 -11.65 24.13 -9.87
CA ASN A 311 -11.85 23.72 -11.24
C ASN A 311 -11.17 22.37 -11.45
N VAL A 312 -11.98 21.33 -11.67
CA VAL A 312 -11.51 19.97 -11.96
C VAL A 312 -11.94 19.58 -13.36
N GLU A 313 -10.98 19.26 -14.22
CA GLU A 313 -11.20 18.78 -15.59
C GLU A 313 -10.71 17.35 -15.71
N ILE A 314 -11.56 16.46 -16.23
CA ILE A 314 -11.22 15.05 -16.51
C ILE A 314 -11.12 14.89 -18.02
N LEU A 315 -9.94 14.50 -18.48
CA LEU A 315 -9.62 14.35 -19.89
C LEU A 315 -9.51 12.85 -20.21
N LEU A 316 -10.37 12.38 -21.11
CA LEU A 316 -10.46 10.97 -21.53
C LEU A 316 -9.93 10.75 -22.96
N GLY A 317 -9.45 11.81 -23.62
CA GLY A 317 -8.85 11.75 -24.94
C GLY A 317 -7.61 12.66 -25.03
N SER A 318 -6.69 12.30 -25.91
CA SER A 318 -5.54 13.15 -26.25
C SER A 318 -6.02 14.48 -26.81
N THR A 319 -5.41 15.58 -26.35
CA THR A 319 -5.80 16.94 -26.72
C THR A 319 -4.66 17.92 -26.47
N VAL A 320 -4.79 19.14 -27.00
CA VAL A 320 -4.04 20.29 -26.50
C VAL A 320 -4.88 20.94 -25.41
N TRP A 321 -4.43 20.84 -24.17
CA TRP A 321 -5.08 21.49 -23.04
C TRP A 321 -4.55 22.92 -22.89
N THR A 322 -5.46 23.89 -22.84
CA THR A 322 -5.13 25.30 -22.63
C THR A 322 -5.53 25.71 -21.22
N ALA A 323 -4.58 26.29 -20.47
CA ALA A 323 -4.84 26.81 -19.13
C ALA A 323 -5.89 27.94 -19.19
N LYS A 324 -6.97 27.78 -18.44
CA LYS A 324 -8.10 28.75 -18.42
C LYS A 324 -7.87 29.90 -17.45
N VAL A 325 -6.98 29.71 -16.47
CA VAL A 325 -6.65 30.68 -15.42
C VAL A 325 -5.14 30.71 -15.21
N SER A 326 -4.61 31.83 -14.72
CA SER A 326 -3.21 31.91 -14.30
C SER A 326 -3.08 31.47 -12.83
N GLY A 327 -2.13 30.59 -12.53
CA GLY A 327 -1.91 30.12 -11.17
C GLY A 327 -1.27 28.74 -11.07
N LEU A 328 -1.26 28.20 -9.85
CA LEU A 328 -0.79 26.85 -9.58
C LEU A 328 -1.82 25.83 -10.05
N HIS A 329 -1.42 24.94 -10.96
CA HIS A 329 -2.20 23.82 -11.44
C HIS A 329 -1.61 22.52 -10.92
N ARG A 330 -2.46 21.50 -10.80
CA ARG A 330 -2.04 20.12 -10.55
C ARG A 330 -2.52 19.25 -11.69
N ILE A 331 -1.66 18.40 -12.21
CA ILE A 331 -2.03 17.31 -13.11
C ILE A 331 -1.80 15.96 -12.44
N ILE A 332 -2.78 15.07 -12.60
CA ILE A 332 -2.71 13.65 -12.26
C ILE A 332 -2.83 12.91 -13.59
N LEU A 333 -1.74 12.31 -14.06
CA LEU A 333 -1.66 11.60 -15.33
C LEU A 333 -1.59 10.10 -15.11
N VAL A 334 -2.53 9.36 -15.67
CA VAL A 334 -2.66 7.90 -15.55
C VAL A 334 -2.46 7.26 -16.92
N ALA A 335 -1.57 6.27 -16.99
CA ALA A 335 -1.36 5.49 -18.21
C ALA A 335 -2.40 4.38 -18.39
N GLY A 336 -2.48 3.85 -19.61
CA GLY A 336 -3.26 2.65 -19.88
C GLY A 336 -2.66 1.42 -19.19
N CYS A 337 -3.49 0.41 -18.94
CA CYS A 337 -3.07 -0.87 -18.36
C CYS A 337 -2.99 -1.98 -19.42
N GLY A 338 -2.14 -2.98 -19.21
CA GLY A 338 -2.00 -4.12 -20.11
C GLY A 338 -3.17 -5.10 -20.00
N SER A 339 -3.37 -5.94 -21.03
CA SER A 339 -4.31 -7.06 -20.98
C SER A 339 -3.64 -8.38 -20.61
N GLY A 340 -4.41 -9.33 -20.08
CA GLY A 340 -3.94 -10.66 -19.69
C GLY A 340 -3.62 -11.58 -20.87
N GLY A 341 -2.86 -12.63 -20.59
CA GLY A 341 -2.54 -13.68 -21.55
C GLY A 341 -3.61 -14.79 -21.61
N LEU A 342 -3.50 -15.64 -22.64
CA LEU A 342 -4.36 -16.78 -22.90
C LEU A 342 -3.53 -18.06 -23.07
N ALA A 343 -4.01 -19.16 -22.48
CA ALA A 343 -3.45 -20.49 -22.70
C ALA A 343 -4.56 -21.53 -22.84
N ILE A 344 -4.45 -22.38 -23.86
CA ILE A 344 -5.32 -23.52 -24.13
C ILE A 344 -4.45 -24.77 -24.23
N GLY A 345 -4.79 -25.81 -23.47
CA GLY A 345 -4.11 -27.09 -23.48
C GLY A 345 -5.04 -28.24 -23.81
N SER A 346 -4.50 -29.27 -24.44
CA SER A 346 -5.16 -30.55 -24.68
C SER A 346 -4.35 -31.72 -24.12
N SER A 347 -5.01 -32.86 -23.91
CA SER A 347 -4.35 -34.16 -23.71
C SER A 347 -3.41 -34.21 -22.49
N GLY A 348 -3.85 -33.71 -21.33
CA GLY A 348 -3.02 -33.75 -20.11
C GLY A 348 -2.09 -32.54 -19.94
N ALA A 349 -2.16 -31.55 -20.83
CA ALA A 349 -1.25 -30.40 -20.78
C ALA A 349 -1.49 -29.52 -19.55
N ARG A 350 -0.38 -29.01 -19.01
CA ARG A 350 -0.36 -27.98 -17.98
C ARG A 350 -0.43 -26.63 -18.63
N VAL A 351 -1.31 -25.77 -18.14
CA VAL A 351 -1.61 -24.47 -18.75
C VAL A 351 -1.56 -23.38 -17.69
N ALA A 352 -0.90 -22.28 -18.03
CA ALA A 352 -0.76 -21.13 -17.16
C ALA A 352 -1.01 -19.84 -17.94
N ALA A 353 -1.72 -18.89 -17.34
CA ALA A 353 -1.92 -17.56 -17.92
C ALA A 353 -1.79 -16.48 -16.85
N SER A 354 -0.99 -15.43 -17.12
CA SER A 354 -0.88 -14.29 -16.22
C SER A 354 -1.78 -13.14 -16.66
N GLY A 355 -2.26 -12.34 -15.70
CA GLY A 355 -2.94 -11.08 -15.99
C GLY A 355 -1.99 -9.99 -16.49
N GLY A 356 -2.55 -8.88 -16.97
CA GLY A 356 -1.78 -7.68 -17.33
C GLY A 356 -1.36 -6.86 -16.12
N SER A 357 -0.45 -5.91 -16.33
CA SER A 357 0.01 -4.98 -15.29
C SER A 357 -0.74 -3.64 -15.30
N GLY A 358 -0.69 -2.93 -14.18
CA GLY A 358 -1.14 -1.53 -14.10
C GLY A 358 -0.20 -0.59 -14.87
N GLY A 359 -0.75 0.53 -15.35
CA GLY A 359 0.02 1.66 -15.88
C GLY A 359 0.66 2.51 -14.78
N GLY A 360 1.57 3.40 -15.17
CA GLY A 360 2.15 4.39 -14.28
C GLY A 360 1.18 5.51 -13.89
N LEU A 361 1.47 6.15 -12.77
CA LEU A 361 0.80 7.36 -12.28
C LEU A 361 1.83 8.45 -12.03
N VAL A 362 1.60 9.64 -12.59
CA VAL A 362 2.44 10.83 -12.37
C VAL A 362 1.57 11.95 -11.82
N ILE A 363 2.05 12.63 -10.78
CA ILE A 363 1.41 13.82 -10.21
C ILE A 363 2.41 14.97 -10.23
N LYS A 364 2.00 16.14 -10.75
CA LYS A 364 2.84 17.33 -10.82
C LYS A 364 2.04 18.57 -10.47
N ASP A 365 2.62 19.41 -9.62
CA ASP A 365 2.19 20.80 -9.44
C ASP A 365 3.06 21.70 -10.32
N PHE A 366 2.42 22.58 -11.08
CA PHE A 366 3.10 23.48 -12.00
C PHE A 366 2.36 24.82 -12.10
N TYR A 367 3.11 25.88 -12.36
CA TYR A 367 2.49 27.18 -12.62
C TYR A 367 2.18 27.28 -14.12
N ALA A 368 0.99 27.77 -14.46
CA ALA A 368 0.59 28.07 -15.83
C ALA A 368 -0.08 29.44 -15.88
N ASN A 369 0.11 30.17 -16.97
CA ASN A 369 -0.64 31.38 -17.27
C ASN A 369 -1.89 31.04 -18.08
N ALA A 370 -2.97 31.81 -17.92
CA ALA A 370 -4.13 31.69 -18.79
C ALA A 370 -3.70 31.84 -20.26
N GLY A 371 -4.08 30.88 -21.11
CA GLY A 371 -3.70 30.79 -22.51
C GLY A 371 -2.50 29.89 -22.81
N ASP A 372 -1.73 29.49 -21.80
CA ASP A 372 -0.64 28.52 -21.97
C ASP A 372 -1.19 27.18 -22.48
N ALA A 373 -0.51 26.56 -23.45
CA ALA A 373 -0.94 25.34 -24.10
C ALA A 373 -0.01 24.16 -23.77
N TYR A 374 -0.61 23.02 -23.45
CA TYR A 374 0.07 21.78 -23.09
C TYR A 374 -0.46 20.63 -23.94
N THR A 375 0.42 19.83 -24.51
CA THR A 375 0.05 18.64 -25.27
C THR A 375 -0.16 17.47 -24.31
N LEU A 376 -1.40 17.01 -24.21
CA LEU A 376 -1.77 15.78 -23.51
C LEU A 376 -1.93 14.65 -24.53
N VAL A 377 -1.12 13.62 -24.40
CA VAL A 377 -1.30 12.35 -25.11
C VAL A 377 -1.68 11.29 -24.09
N LEU A 378 -2.84 10.68 -24.27
CA LEU A 378 -3.27 9.53 -23.48
C LEU A 378 -2.93 8.25 -24.24
N GLY A 379 -2.17 7.38 -23.60
CA GLY A 379 -1.79 6.09 -24.17
C GLY A 379 -3.00 5.17 -24.36
N ALA A 380 -3.02 4.44 -25.47
CA ALA A 380 -4.00 3.38 -25.69
C ALA A 380 -3.86 2.29 -24.60
N ARG A 381 -4.99 1.79 -24.11
CA ARG A 381 -5.03 0.59 -23.25
C ARG A 381 -4.57 -0.66 -23.99
N GLY A 382 -4.12 -1.67 -23.26
CA GLY A 382 -3.90 -3.00 -23.79
C GLY A 382 -5.23 -3.58 -24.30
N ALA A 383 -5.34 -3.79 -25.61
CA ALA A 383 -6.53 -4.36 -26.22
C ALA A 383 -6.78 -5.79 -25.74
N GLY A 384 -8.05 -6.17 -25.59
CA GLY A 384 -8.41 -7.55 -25.29
C GLY A 384 -7.97 -8.50 -26.40
N VAL A 385 -7.73 -9.76 -26.03
CA VAL A 385 -7.31 -10.81 -26.96
C VAL A 385 -8.26 -11.99 -26.87
N THR A 386 -8.47 -12.69 -27.99
CA THR A 386 -9.36 -13.86 -28.09
C THR A 386 -8.65 -14.97 -28.83
N LEU A 387 -8.83 -16.19 -28.36
CA LEU A 387 -8.30 -17.41 -28.94
C LEU A 387 -9.42 -18.44 -29.05
N VAL A 388 -9.52 -19.11 -30.20
CA VAL A 388 -10.48 -20.19 -30.44
C VAL A 388 -9.72 -21.48 -30.64
N MET A 389 -9.96 -22.46 -29.76
CA MET A 389 -9.35 -23.77 -29.89
C MET A 389 -9.89 -24.46 -31.14
N GLN A 390 -8.99 -24.70 -32.09
CA GLN A 390 -9.29 -25.46 -33.30
C GLN A 390 -8.57 -26.81 -33.28
N THR A 391 -7.29 -26.83 -32.89
CA THR A 391 -6.51 -28.06 -32.64
C THR A 391 -5.31 -27.75 -31.72
N GLY A 392 -4.97 -28.70 -30.86
CA GLY A 392 -3.73 -28.71 -30.07
C GLY A 392 -3.60 -27.64 -28.97
N ASN A 393 -2.38 -27.53 -28.45
CA ASN A 393 -1.99 -26.54 -27.45
C ASN A 393 -1.77 -25.17 -28.10
N GLN A 394 -2.30 -24.10 -27.49
CA GLN A 394 -2.21 -22.74 -28.03
C GLN A 394 -1.95 -21.72 -26.91
N THR A 395 -1.19 -20.68 -27.22
CA THR A 395 -0.99 -19.54 -26.33
C THR A 395 -1.12 -18.24 -27.10
N LEU A 396 -1.57 -17.19 -26.42
CA LEU A 396 -1.58 -15.83 -26.96
C LEU A 396 -1.25 -14.87 -25.82
N SER A 397 -0.21 -14.05 -25.99
CA SER A 397 0.05 -12.97 -25.05
C SER A 397 -1.01 -11.89 -25.17
N GLY A 398 -1.24 -11.15 -24.09
CA GLY A 398 -2.05 -9.94 -24.14
C GLY A 398 -1.36 -8.83 -24.92
N ASN A 399 -1.87 -7.61 -24.77
CA ASN A 399 -1.31 -6.41 -25.39
C ASN A 399 -0.78 -5.45 -24.32
N ASP A 400 0.37 -4.85 -24.63
CA ASP A 400 0.92 -3.75 -23.85
C ASP A 400 0.05 -2.50 -24.04
N ALA A 401 -0.03 -1.66 -23.02
CA ALA A 401 -0.56 -0.32 -23.16
C ALA A 401 0.54 0.64 -23.64
N ALA A 402 0.13 1.70 -24.33
CA ALA A 402 1.01 2.80 -24.69
C ALA A 402 1.17 3.79 -23.52
N ASP A 403 2.23 4.57 -23.58
CA ASP A 403 2.53 5.60 -22.58
C ASP A 403 1.60 6.81 -22.73
N SER A 404 1.30 7.46 -21.61
CA SER A 404 0.65 8.77 -21.56
C SER A 404 1.68 9.86 -21.26
N THR A 405 1.59 11.00 -21.93
CA THR A 405 2.51 12.12 -21.76
C THR A 405 1.78 13.45 -21.60
N PHE A 406 2.35 14.36 -20.81
CA PHE A 406 1.89 15.74 -20.72
C PHE A 406 3.09 16.68 -20.83
N THR A 407 3.12 17.49 -21.89
CA THR A 407 4.29 18.32 -22.24
C THR A 407 3.90 19.74 -22.62
N GLY A 408 4.69 20.73 -22.20
CA GLY A 408 4.48 22.14 -22.52
C GLY A 408 5.09 23.07 -21.48
N ASN A 409 5.57 24.25 -21.88
CA ASN A 409 6.09 25.29 -20.98
C ASN A 409 7.04 24.78 -19.87
N GLY A 410 7.97 23.89 -20.23
CA GLY A 410 8.96 23.31 -19.29
C GLY A 410 8.44 22.14 -18.44
N VAL A 411 7.15 21.79 -18.55
CA VAL A 411 6.58 20.56 -17.97
C VAL A 411 6.78 19.41 -18.96
N SER A 412 7.26 18.26 -18.48
CA SER A 412 7.42 17.03 -19.26
C SER A 412 7.19 15.81 -18.39
N LEU A 413 6.00 15.20 -18.50
CA LEU A 413 5.56 14.07 -17.70
C LEU A 413 5.39 12.83 -18.58
N VAL A 414 5.77 11.66 -18.07
CA VAL A 414 5.55 10.36 -18.72
C VAL A 414 5.02 9.36 -17.72
N ALA A 415 3.78 8.92 -17.93
CA ALA A 415 3.18 7.77 -17.26
C ALA A 415 3.24 6.59 -18.24
N GLY A 416 4.10 5.61 -17.96
CA GLY A 416 4.34 4.46 -18.83
C GLY A 416 3.19 3.47 -18.83
N GLY A 417 2.86 2.93 -20.00
CA GLY A 417 1.81 1.93 -20.17
C GLY A 417 2.14 0.59 -19.51
N GLY A 418 1.13 -0.03 -18.90
CA GLY A 418 1.24 -1.37 -18.32
C GLY A 418 1.59 -2.44 -19.36
N LYS A 419 2.24 -3.52 -18.93
CA LYS A 419 2.69 -4.62 -19.79
C LYS A 419 1.67 -5.76 -19.85
N LYS A 420 1.71 -6.50 -20.94
CA LYS A 420 0.86 -7.66 -21.21
C LYS A 420 1.16 -8.85 -20.29
N GLY A 421 0.11 -9.58 -19.97
CA GLY A 421 0.22 -10.95 -19.48
C GLY A 421 0.64 -11.92 -20.59
N VAL A 422 1.09 -13.10 -20.18
CA VAL A 422 1.54 -14.15 -21.10
C VAL A 422 0.80 -15.47 -20.83
N GLY A 423 0.68 -16.30 -21.86
CA GLY A 423 0.20 -17.68 -21.74
C GLY A 423 1.34 -18.67 -21.89
N SER A 424 1.27 -19.80 -21.19
CA SER A 424 2.22 -20.89 -21.25
C SER A 424 1.49 -22.23 -21.25
N VAL A 425 1.97 -23.18 -22.06
CA VAL A 425 1.48 -24.56 -22.08
C VAL A 425 2.67 -25.52 -22.06
N ALA A 426 2.60 -26.59 -21.28
CA ALA A 426 3.65 -27.59 -21.18
C ALA A 426 3.07 -29.01 -21.18
N THR A 427 3.61 -29.88 -22.03
CA THR A 427 3.28 -31.32 -22.09
C THR A 427 4.17 -32.14 -21.15
N SER A 428 5.41 -31.70 -20.89
CA SER A 428 6.30 -32.20 -19.83
C SER A 428 6.84 -31.04 -18.97
N GLY A 429 6.98 -31.23 -17.65
CA GLY A 429 7.47 -30.17 -16.74
C GLY A 429 6.52 -28.96 -16.61
N ASN A 430 6.91 -27.95 -15.84
CA ASN A 430 6.00 -26.87 -15.43
C ASN A 430 5.64 -25.91 -16.58
N ALA A 431 4.37 -25.51 -16.66
CA ALA A 431 3.98 -24.34 -17.45
C ALA A 431 4.04 -23.10 -16.55
N VAL A 432 4.82 -22.09 -16.94
CA VAL A 432 5.04 -20.87 -16.15
C VAL A 432 4.70 -19.65 -17.00
N ALA A 433 3.64 -18.96 -16.63
CA ALA A 433 3.28 -17.65 -17.17
C ALA A 433 3.74 -16.57 -16.19
N VAL A 434 4.89 -15.95 -16.51
CA VAL A 434 5.51 -14.90 -15.68
C VAL A 434 4.57 -13.70 -15.56
N GLY A 435 4.50 -13.12 -14.37
CA GLY A 435 3.77 -11.88 -14.13
C GLY A 435 4.28 -10.71 -14.97
N ALA A 436 3.36 -9.88 -15.45
CA ALA A 436 3.67 -8.67 -16.19
C ALA A 436 4.27 -7.61 -15.26
N VAL A 437 5.31 -6.91 -15.73
CA VAL A 437 5.93 -5.79 -14.99
C VAL A 437 5.06 -4.55 -15.11
N GLY A 438 4.94 -3.77 -14.03
CA GLY A 438 4.21 -2.50 -14.01
C GLY A 438 4.74 -1.45 -14.98
N GLY A 439 3.87 -0.53 -15.41
CA GLY A 439 4.26 0.65 -16.17
C GLY A 439 5.18 1.59 -15.37
N THR A 440 6.08 2.31 -16.04
CA THR A 440 7.01 3.27 -15.41
C THR A 440 6.33 4.62 -15.12
N ALA A 441 6.95 5.51 -14.36
CA ALA A 441 6.46 6.87 -14.13
C ALA A 441 7.63 7.85 -13.96
N SER A 442 7.58 9.02 -14.58
CA SER A 442 8.65 10.04 -14.48
C SER A 442 8.16 11.47 -14.77
N GLY A 443 8.96 12.46 -14.34
CA GLY A 443 8.75 13.88 -14.60
C GLY A 443 7.85 14.61 -13.59
N GLY A 444 7.08 13.89 -12.77
CA GLY A 444 6.23 14.47 -11.73
C GLY A 444 6.98 14.76 -10.44
N ASP A 445 6.30 15.46 -9.53
CA ASP A 445 6.70 15.57 -8.12
C ASP A 445 6.51 14.23 -7.40
N PHE A 446 5.50 13.47 -7.83
CA PHE A 446 5.27 12.10 -7.41
C PHE A 446 5.18 11.19 -8.64
N ASN A 447 5.96 10.11 -8.62
CA ASN A 447 6.05 9.15 -9.71
C ASN A 447 5.83 7.75 -9.15
N PHE A 448 4.74 7.10 -9.52
CA PHE A 448 4.40 5.77 -9.05
C PHE A 448 4.37 4.79 -10.24
N SER A 449 5.24 3.78 -10.21
CA SER A 449 5.16 2.66 -11.16
C SER A 449 3.87 1.88 -10.95
N GLY A 450 3.29 1.32 -12.01
CA GLY A 450 2.10 0.47 -11.91
C GLY A 450 2.33 -0.83 -11.13
N GLY A 451 1.25 -1.46 -10.65
CA GLY A 451 1.28 -2.79 -10.06
C GLY A 451 1.70 -3.86 -11.07
N PRO A 452 2.61 -4.79 -10.73
CA PRO A 452 2.87 -5.98 -11.55
C PRO A 452 1.74 -7.01 -11.40
N SER A 453 1.55 -7.96 -12.32
CA SER A 453 0.65 -9.10 -12.07
C SER A 453 1.37 -10.27 -11.39
N GLY A 454 0.63 -11.16 -10.75
CA GLY A 454 1.16 -12.39 -10.19
C GLY A 454 1.57 -13.40 -11.27
N THR A 455 2.52 -14.27 -10.94
CA THR A 455 2.94 -15.39 -11.80
C THR A 455 1.96 -16.56 -11.67
N ALA A 456 1.63 -17.21 -12.78
CA ALA A 456 0.87 -18.47 -12.79
C ALA A 456 1.82 -19.63 -13.09
N THR A 457 1.85 -20.63 -12.22
CA THR A 457 2.64 -21.85 -12.36
C THR A 457 1.73 -23.06 -12.26
N ALA A 458 1.61 -23.81 -13.36
CA ALA A 458 0.94 -25.10 -13.40
C ALA A 458 1.97 -26.23 -13.42
N SER A 459 2.05 -26.98 -12.31
CA SER A 459 2.87 -28.17 -12.10
C SER A 459 1.99 -29.35 -11.66
N ALA A 460 2.13 -30.49 -12.35
CA ALA A 460 1.52 -31.79 -12.04
C ALA A 460 2.19 -32.91 -12.86
N PRO A 461 2.43 -34.11 -12.32
CA PRO A 461 3.10 -35.22 -13.00
C PRO A 461 2.20 -36.05 -13.93
N SER A 462 0.85 -35.96 -13.86
CA SER A 462 -0.03 -36.92 -14.56
C SER A 462 -1.37 -36.40 -15.14
N VAL A 463 -1.75 -35.12 -14.97
CA VAL A 463 -3.07 -34.59 -15.39
C VAL A 463 -3.08 -33.07 -15.66
N ASN A 464 -4.16 -32.59 -16.31
CA ASN A 464 -4.47 -31.18 -16.60
C ASN A 464 -4.39 -30.30 -15.34
N ALA A 465 -3.33 -29.52 -15.20
CA ALA A 465 -3.26 -28.44 -14.21
C ALA A 465 -3.44 -27.09 -14.90
N VAL A 466 -4.32 -26.26 -14.34
CA VAL A 466 -4.74 -24.98 -14.91
C VAL A 466 -4.50 -23.89 -13.87
N ALA A 467 -3.68 -22.88 -14.21
CA ALA A 467 -3.38 -21.75 -13.34
C ALA A 467 -3.63 -20.42 -14.05
N ALA A 468 -4.37 -19.50 -13.41
CA ALA A 468 -4.60 -18.17 -13.98
C ALA A 468 -4.51 -17.05 -12.93
N THR A 469 -3.74 -16.00 -13.18
CA THR A 469 -3.70 -14.83 -12.27
C THR A 469 -4.63 -13.71 -12.74
N GLY A 470 -5.11 -12.92 -11.79
CA GLY A 470 -5.84 -11.69 -12.08
C GLY A 470 -4.93 -10.58 -12.61
N GLY A 471 -5.54 -9.49 -13.03
CA GLY A 471 -4.85 -8.27 -13.41
C GLY A 471 -4.41 -7.45 -12.19
N ALA A 472 -3.36 -6.65 -12.39
CA ALA A 472 -2.91 -5.67 -11.40
C ALA A 472 -3.69 -4.34 -11.49
N VAL A 473 -3.25 -3.34 -10.73
CA VAL A 473 -3.86 -2.00 -10.68
C VAL A 473 -2.80 -0.91 -10.81
N VAL A 474 -3.20 0.28 -11.27
CA VAL A 474 -2.38 1.49 -11.15
C VAL A 474 -2.12 1.78 -9.67
N THR A 475 -0.89 2.18 -9.35
CA THR A 475 -0.51 2.50 -7.98
C THR A 475 -1.09 3.83 -7.55
N TRP A 476 -1.90 3.82 -6.50
CA TRP A 476 -2.50 5.03 -5.94
C TRP A 476 -1.86 5.47 -4.60
N ARG A 477 -1.36 4.52 -3.79
CA ARG A 477 -0.85 4.78 -2.42
C ARG A 477 0.59 4.32 -2.20
N GLY A 478 1.53 4.79 -3.03
CA GLY A 478 2.97 4.55 -2.85
C GLY A 478 3.45 3.13 -3.16
N THR A 479 2.65 2.10 -2.86
CA THR A 479 2.99 0.70 -3.10
C THR A 479 2.27 0.16 -4.34
N PRO A 480 3.00 -0.35 -5.34
CA PRO A 480 2.40 -1.06 -6.47
C PRO A 480 1.85 -2.41 -6.05
N TYR A 481 0.52 -2.55 -6.06
CA TYR A 481 -0.15 -3.78 -5.67
C TYR A 481 -0.34 -4.73 -6.85
N SER A 482 0.05 -5.98 -6.65
CA SER A 482 -0.09 -7.04 -7.63
C SER A 482 -1.37 -7.85 -7.47
N SER A 483 -1.76 -8.58 -8.51
CA SER A 483 -2.62 -9.74 -8.29
C SER A 483 -1.85 -10.85 -7.56
N GLY A 484 -2.59 -11.84 -7.09
CA GLY A 484 -2.06 -13.03 -6.45
C GLY A 484 -1.26 -13.90 -7.42
N THR A 485 -0.25 -14.56 -6.88
CA THR A 485 0.48 -15.64 -7.55
C THR A 485 -0.33 -16.92 -7.42
N VAL A 486 -0.34 -17.73 -8.47
CA VAL A 486 -1.00 -19.03 -8.49
C VAL A 486 0.03 -20.11 -8.72
N THR A 487 0.11 -21.06 -7.80
CA THR A 487 1.03 -22.20 -7.89
C THR A 487 0.26 -23.50 -7.64
N THR A 488 0.37 -24.44 -8.56
CA THR A 488 -0.16 -25.80 -8.37
C THR A 488 1.00 -26.74 -8.04
N THR A 489 0.88 -27.56 -7.01
CA THR A 489 1.93 -28.50 -6.56
C THR A 489 1.46 -29.95 -6.49
N GLY A 490 0.20 -30.23 -6.83
CA GLY A 490 -0.40 -31.57 -6.71
C GLY A 490 0.09 -32.60 -7.74
N THR A 491 0.17 -33.85 -7.27
CA THR A 491 0.40 -35.12 -7.98
C THR A 491 -0.88 -35.91 -8.32
N GLY A 492 -2.01 -35.59 -7.70
CA GLY A 492 -3.26 -36.34 -7.81
C GLY A 492 -3.99 -36.19 -9.15
N GLY A 493 -4.63 -37.29 -9.62
CA GLY A 493 -5.40 -37.37 -10.86
C GLY A 493 -6.77 -36.69 -10.82
N GLY A 494 -6.88 -35.47 -11.37
CA GLY A 494 -8.12 -34.71 -11.50
C GLY A 494 -7.85 -33.35 -12.14
N GLY A 495 -8.83 -32.75 -12.84
CA GLY A 495 -8.67 -31.45 -13.50
C GLY A 495 -8.50 -30.30 -12.51
N ASN A 496 -7.26 -30.01 -12.14
CA ASN A 496 -6.92 -29.06 -11.09
C ASN A 496 -7.00 -27.62 -11.63
N GLN A 497 -7.80 -26.77 -10.99
CA GLN A 497 -8.05 -25.39 -11.44
C GLN A 497 -7.79 -24.41 -10.32
N TYR A 498 -6.90 -23.46 -10.57
CA TYR A 498 -6.54 -22.45 -9.59
C TYR A 498 -6.50 -21.07 -10.22
N ALA A 499 -7.12 -20.10 -9.57
CA ALA A 499 -7.12 -18.74 -10.06
C ALA A 499 -7.09 -17.70 -8.94
N SER A 500 -6.34 -16.60 -9.14
CA SER A 500 -6.36 -15.47 -8.20
C SER A 500 -7.33 -14.38 -8.66
N GLY A 501 -7.88 -13.65 -7.70
CA GLY A 501 -8.57 -12.39 -7.98
C GLY A 501 -7.63 -11.32 -8.55
N GLY A 502 -8.21 -10.18 -8.90
CA GLY A 502 -7.47 -8.99 -9.31
C GLY A 502 -7.08 -8.11 -8.13
N ALA A 503 -6.05 -7.28 -8.33
CA ALA A 503 -5.60 -6.31 -7.33
C ALA A 503 -6.63 -5.18 -7.14
N GLY A 504 -6.63 -4.57 -5.97
CA GLY A 504 -7.38 -3.35 -5.66
C GLY A 504 -6.43 -2.24 -5.25
N VAL A 505 -6.88 -0.99 -5.23
CA VAL A 505 -6.02 0.14 -4.83
C VAL A 505 -5.51 0.05 -3.39
N GLY A 506 -6.16 -0.78 -2.56
CA GLY A 506 -5.78 -0.98 -1.16
C GLY A 506 -4.91 -2.19 -0.89
N GLY A 507 -4.68 -3.06 -1.88
CA GLY A 507 -3.86 -4.24 -1.61
C GLY A 507 -3.76 -5.24 -2.76
N LYS A 508 -2.86 -6.20 -2.54
CA LYS A 508 -2.64 -7.36 -3.40
C LYS A 508 -3.77 -8.38 -3.24
N SER A 509 -4.17 -9.07 -4.31
CA SER A 509 -5.12 -10.19 -4.16
C SER A 509 -4.43 -11.43 -3.59
N GLY A 510 -5.21 -12.39 -3.10
CA GLY A 510 -4.71 -13.55 -2.39
C GLY A 510 -3.89 -14.45 -3.31
N ASP A 511 -2.75 -14.92 -2.82
CA ASP A 511 -2.01 -15.99 -3.46
C ASP A 511 -2.82 -17.29 -3.36
N VAL A 512 -2.77 -18.12 -4.40
CA VAL A 512 -3.42 -19.43 -4.41
C VAL A 512 -2.35 -20.50 -4.56
N ILE A 513 -2.24 -21.35 -3.55
CA ILE A 513 -1.34 -22.51 -3.54
C ILE A 513 -2.21 -23.75 -3.46
N GLY A 514 -2.22 -24.53 -4.53
CA GLY A 514 -3.07 -25.70 -4.68
C GLY A 514 -2.29 -27.00 -4.63
N SER A 515 -2.64 -27.90 -3.71
CA SER A 515 -2.20 -29.30 -3.70
C SER A 515 -3.32 -30.24 -4.19
N ASP A 516 -2.99 -31.54 -4.27
CA ASP A 516 -3.77 -32.65 -4.84
C ASP A 516 -5.30 -32.50 -4.92
N LEU A 517 -5.85 -32.78 -6.12
CA LEU A 517 -7.28 -32.97 -6.43
C LEU A 517 -8.20 -31.77 -6.12
N GLY A 518 -7.69 -30.56 -6.32
CA GLY A 518 -8.32 -29.34 -5.84
C GLY A 518 -8.80 -28.35 -6.89
N GLN A 519 -9.84 -27.63 -6.51
CA GLN A 519 -10.28 -26.37 -7.10
C GLN A 519 -10.11 -25.29 -6.02
N ALA A 520 -9.39 -24.20 -6.31
CA ALA A 520 -9.29 -23.09 -5.36
C ALA A 520 -9.14 -21.75 -6.07
N ALA A 521 -9.76 -20.72 -5.50
CA ALA A 521 -9.70 -19.38 -6.06
C ALA A 521 -9.74 -18.31 -4.96
N SER A 522 -8.98 -17.24 -5.14
CA SER A 522 -9.00 -16.09 -4.22
C SER A 522 -10.01 -15.03 -4.68
N GLY A 523 -10.61 -14.32 -3.71
CA GLY A 523 -11.30 -13.07 -4.00
C GLY A 523 -10.35 -12.00 -4.55
N GLY A 524 -10.95 -10.93 -5.07
CA GLY A 524 -10.23 -9.72 -5.43
C GLY A 524 -9.86 -8.91 -4.19
N ALA A 525 -8.80 -8.11 -4.28
CA ALA A 525 -8.45 -7.21 -3.18
C ALA A 525 -9.42 -6.02 -3.13
N GLY A 526 -9.67 -5.49 -1.93
CA GLY A 526 -10.54 -4.33 -1.76
C GLY A 526 -9.81 -3.00 -1.96
N ALA A 527 -10.55 -1.91 -1.84
CA ALA A 527 -9.96 -0.57 -1.82
C ALA A 527 -9.07 -0.31 -0.58
N ASN A 528 -9.09 -1.20 0.43
CA ASN A 528 -8.47 -0.96 1.74
C ASN A 528 -7.53 -2.04 2.26
N GLY A 529 -7.39 -3.13 1.52
CA GLY A 529 -6.53 -4.19 1.98
C GLY A 529 -6.42 -5.33 1.00
N PRO A 530 -5.45 -6.22 1.25
CA PRO A 530 -5.31 -7.45 0.50
C PRO A 530 -6.45 -8.43 0.80
N SER A 531 -6.79 -9.29 -0.15
CA SER A 531 -7.61 -10.47 0.14
C SER A 531 -6.73 -11.61 0.67
N SER A 532 -7.30 -12.50 1.48
CA SER A 532 -6.55 -13.61 2.06
C SER A 532 -6.02 -14.59 1.01
N ASN A 533 -4.87 -15.18 1.31
CA ASN A 533 -4.33 -16.31 0.54
C ASN A 533 -5.21 -17.56 0.70
N VAL A 534 -5.18 -18.42 -0.31
CA VAL A 534 -5.89 -19.71 -0.32
C VAL A 534 -4.86 -20.83 -0.45
N THR A 535 -4.69 -21.60 0.61
CA THR A 535 -3.77 -22.76 0.65
C THR A 535 -4.50 -24.10 0.76
N THR A 536 -5.82 -24.07 0.97
CA THR A 536 -6.65 -25.27 1.12
C THR A 536 -7.63 -25.37 -0.07
N PRO A 537 -7.67 -26.50 -0.79
CA PRO A 537 -8.68 -26.75 -1.82
C PRO A 537 -10.12 -26.56 -1.31
N GLY A 538 -11.01 -26.04 -2.16
CA GLY A 538 -12.45 -25.88 -1.86
C GLY A 538 -12.83 -24.62 -1.06
N LEU A 539 -11.88 -23.75 -0.73
CA LEU A 539 -12.14 -22.49 -0.02
C LEU A 539 -12.23 -21.30 -0.99
N PHE A 540 -13.32 -20.52 -0.88
CA PHE A 540 -13.52 -19.24 -1.56
C PHE A 540 -13.45 -18.14 -0.52
N VAL A 541 -12.45 -17.26 -0.59
CA VAL A 541 -12.29 -16.18 0.39
C VAL A 541 -12.76 -14.85 -0.20
N GLY A 542 -13.58 -14.12 0.55
CA GLY A 542 -14.05 -12.79 0.17
C GLY A 542 -12.98 -11.71 0.28
N GLY A 543 -13.12 -10.66 -0.53
CA GLY A 543 -12.28 -9.46 -0.43
C GLY A 543 -12.58 -8.64 0.84
N PRO A 544 -11.63 -7.85 1.33
CA PRO A 544 -11.85 -6.99 2.50
C PRO A 544 -12.88 -5.87 2.23
N GLY A 545 -13.51 -5.40 3.30
CA GLY A 545 -14.62 -4.45 3.30
C GLY A 545 -14.29 -3.00 2.88
N ILE A 546 -15.35 -2.20 2.76
CA ILE A 546 -15.35 -0.77 2.38
C ILE A 546 -14.76 0.07 3.52
N ASP A 547 -14.03 1.12 3.16
CA ASP A 547 -13.58 2.16 4.09
C ASP A 547 -14.43 3.38 3.80
N THR A 548 -15.22 3.78 4.79
CA THR A 548 -16.06 4.97 4.73
C THR A 548 -15.24 6.26 4.81
N ASN A 549 -13.97 6.19 5.25
CA ASN A 549 -13.07 7.36 5.40
C ASN A 549 -12.34 7.77 4.11
N PHE A 550 -12.42 7.00 3.02
CA PHE A 550 -11.91 7.44 1.71
C PHE A 550 -12.61 8.71 1.18
N SER A 551 -13.76 9.07 1.77
CA SER A 551 -14.48 10.32 1.54
C SER A 551 -13.80 11.58 2.12
N SER A 552 -12.83 11.42 3.04
CA SER A 552 -12.21 12.54 3.75
C SER A 552 -10.94 13.10 3.09
N VAL A 553 -10.38 12.40 2.09
CA VAL A 553 -9.22 12.90 1.33
C VAL A 553 -9.72 13.84 0.24
N VAL A 554 -9.66 15.14 0.53
CA VAL A 554 -10.16 16.30 -0.26
C VAL A 554 -9.75 16.28 -1.74
N TYR A 555 -8.72 15.50 -2.13
CA TYR A 555 -8.24 15.38 -3.52
C TYR A 555 -9.11 14.52 -4.45
N MET A 556 -10.21 13.91 -3.97
CA MET A 556 -10.80 12.72 -4.61
C MET A 556 -12.31 12.73 -4.87
N ALA A 557 -12.98 13.89 -4.79
CA ALA A 557 -14.43 13.99 -4.98
C ALA A 557 -15.00 13.25 -6.22
N PRO A 558 -14.32 13.20 -7.40
CA PRO A 558 -14.90 12.53 -8.57
C PRO A 558 -14.67 11.00 -8.65
N LEU A 559 -13.65 10.42 -8.00
CA LEU A 559 -13.28 9.00 -8.24
C LEU A 559 -13.90 7.98 -7.26
N ARG A 560 -14.30 8.41 -6.05
CA ARG A 560 -15.00 7.61 -5.02
C ARG A 560 -14.59 6.13 -4.97
N PHE A 561 -13.41 5.83 -4.42
CA PHE A 561 -12.99 4.45 -4.17
C PHE A 561 -13.67 3.90 -2.92
N THR A 562 -14.76 3.17 -3.10
CA THR A 562 -15.54 2.58 -2.01
C THR A 562 -15.75 1.08 -2.21
N GLY A 563 -15.04 0.45 -3.14
CA GLY A 563 -15.35 -0.90 -3.55
C GLY A 563 -14.86 -1.98 -2.58
N GLN A 564 -15.70 -3.00 -2.38
CA GLN A 564 -15.27 -4.28 -1.80
C GLN A 564 -14.75 -5.19 -2.90
N GLY A 565 -13.68 -5.93 -2.60
CA GLY A 565 -13.23 -7.00 -3.49
C GLY A 565 -14.31 -8.08 -3.62
N THR A 566 -14.62 -8.51 -4.84
CA THR A 566 -15.64 -9.55 -5.04
C THR A 566 -15.09 -10.93 -4.71
N GLN A 567 -15.96 -11.82 -4.22
CA GLN A 567 -15.58 -13.19 -3.88
C GLN A 567 -15.18 -13.96 -5.15
N ALA A 568 -14.30 -14.94 -4.97
CA ALA A 568 -14.10 -15.96 -6.00
C ALA A 568 -15.38 -16.78 -6.20
N ASP A 569 -15.61 -17.24 -7.42
CA ASP A 569 -16.83 -17.98 -7.77
C ASP A 569 -16.54 -19.13 -8.76
N ILE A 570 -17.38 -20.15 -8.72
CA ILE A 570 -17.44 -21.27 -9.67
C ILE A 570 -18.43 -21.02 -10.82
N SER A 571 -19.21 -19.92 -10.75
CA SER A 571 -20.34 -19.65 -11.64
C SER A 571 -20.20 -18.40 -12.53
N SER A 572 -20.00 -17.22 -11.96
CA SER A 572 -19.71 -15.96 -12.65
C SER A 572 -19.57 -14.89 -11.58
N SER A 573 -18.38 -14.31 -11.42
CA SER A 573 -18.18 -13.32 -10.36
C SER A 573 -18.86 -12.00 -10.72
N LEU A 574 -19.46 -11.35 -9.72
CA LEU A 574 -20.01 -10.00 -9.84
C LEU A 574 -18.93 -8.98 -10.24
N ALA A 575 -19.35 -7.92 -10.94
CA ALA A 575 -18.50 -6.77 -11.20
C ALA A 575 -18.01 -6.17 -9.87
N ALA A 576 -16.71 -5.86 -9.81
CA ALA A 576 -16.15 -5.19 -8.65
C ALA A 576 -16.37 -3.68 -8.73
N SER A 577 -16.63 -3.09 -7.58
CA SER A 577 -16.90 -1.66 -7.43
C SER A 577 -15.59 -0.86 -7.52
N SER A 578 -15.71 0.46 -7.70
CA SER A 578 -14.57 1.40 -7.82
C SER A 578 -13.52 1.19 -6.73
N GLY A 579 -12.27 0.94 -7.13
CA GLY A 579 -11.11 0.71 -6.27
C GLY A 579 -10.86 -0.74 -5.87
N ALA A 580 -11.76 -1.67 -6.21
CA ALA A 580 -11.65 -3.07 -5.86
C ALA A 580 -11.38 -3.97 -7.07
N GLY A 581 -10.60 -5.01 -6.86
CA GLY A 581 -10.41 -6.07 -7.84
C GLY A 581 -11.58 -7.05 -7.83
N SER A 582 -11.82 -7.70 -8.97
CA SER A 582 -12.81 -8.78 -9.06
C SER A 582 -12.24 -10.12 -8.57
N GLY A 583 -13.10 -10.98 -8.03
CA GLY A 583 -12.76 -12.35 -7.69
C GLY A 583 -12.38 -13.18 -8.91
N ALA A 584 -11.58 -14.23 -8.67
CA ALA A 584 -11.26 -15.22 -9.69
C ALA A 584 -12.46 -16.11 -10.01
N VAL A 585 -12.45 -16.71 -11.20
CA VAL A 585 -13.44 -17.72 -11.58
C VAL A 585 -12.77 -19.03 -11.96
N ILE A 586 -13.36 -20.13 -11.50
CA ILE A 586 -13.02 -21.48 -11.94
C ILE A 586 -14.26 -22.16 -12.53
N GLY A 587 -14.09 -23.15 -13.42
CA GLY A 587 -15.25 -23.74 -14.07
C GLY A 587 -15.00 -25.00 -14.90
N THR A 588 -15.99 -25.88 -14.92
CA THR A 588 -15.92 -27.18 -15.59
C THR A 588 -17.01 -27.47 -16.62
N THR A 589 -18.15 -26.78 -16.65
CA THR A 589 -19.32 -27.27 -17.44
C THR A 589 -20.13 -26.20 -18.18
N ALA A 590 -19.80 -24.91 -18.06
CA ALA A 590 -20.55 -23.83 -18.71
C ALA A 590 -19.62 -22.69 -19.13
N SER A 591 -20.11 -21.80 -20.00
CA SER A 591 -19.45 -20.53 -20.29
C SER A 591 -19.36 -19.69 -19.00
N ARG A 592 -18.22 -19.05 -18.77
CA ARG A 592 -17.93 -18.29 -17.54
C ARG A 592 -17.30 -16.95 -17.85
N GLN A 593 -17.53 -16.00 -16.96
CA GLN A 593 -16.89 -14.69 -17.04
C GLN A 593 -16.48 -14.18 -15.66
N THR A 594 -15.29 -13.56 -15.55
CA THR A 594 -14.89 -12.81 -14.34
C THR A 594 -15.47 -11.39 -14.36
N GLY A 595 -15.57 -10.79 -13.17
CA GLY A 595 -16.21 -9.50 -12.98
C GLY A 595 -15.46 -8.40 -13.73
N GLN A 596 -16.22 -7.48 -14.33
CA GLN A 596 -15.64 -6.23 -14.82
C GLN A 596 -15.28 -5.32 -13.64
N THR A 597 -14.35 -4.40 -13.87
CA THR A 597 -14.00 -3.36 -12.92
C THR A 597 -14.20 -1.99 -13.58
N ASP A 598 -14.91 -1.10 -12.88
CA ASP A 598 -15.13 0.25 -13.40
C ASP A 598 -13.85 1.09 -13.29
N HIS A 599 -13.42 1.37 -12.06
CA HIS A 599 -12.31 2.28 -11.80
C HIS A 599 -11.31 1.61 -10.88
N PHE A 600 -10.04 1.59 -11.28
CA PHE A 600 -8.90 1.21 -10.44
C PHE A 600 -9.07 -0.13 -9.70
N GLY A 601 -9.35 -1.18 -10.47
CA GLY A 601 -9.38 -2.55 -9.98
C GLY A 601 -8.95 -3.50 -11.08
N GLY A 602 -8.10 -4.47 -10.75
CA GLY A 602 -7.77 -5.56 -11.66
C GLY A 602 -8.93 -6.56 -11.74
N THR A 603 -9.15 -7.16 -12.91
CA THR A 603 -10.12 -8.25 -13.03
C THR A 603 -9.49 -9.59 -12.62
N GLY A 604 -10.28 -10.51 -12.09
CA GLY A 604 -9.82 -11.83 -11.66
C GLY A 604 -9.37 -12.70 -12.83
N GLY A 605 -8.49 -13.66 -12.52
CA GLY A 605 -8.08 -14.70 -13.45
C GLY A 605 -9.19 -15.73 -13.64
N LEU A 606 -9.14 -16.46 -14.77
CA LEU A 606 -10.07 -17.54 -15.07
C LEU A 606 -9.31 -18.83 -15.38
N ALA A 607 -9.52 -19.87 -14.59
CA ALA A 607 -8.97 -21.21 -14.81
C ALA A 607 -10.09 -22.22 -15.02
N ALA A 608 -10.15 -22.87 -16.19
CA ALA A 608 -11.21 -23.83 -16.52
C ALA A 608 -10.66 -25.13 -17.12
N SER A 609 -11.43 -26.20 -16.99
CA SER A 609 -11.16 -27.46 -17.69
C SER A 609 -12.45 -28.21 -18.02
N ASN A 610 -12.67 -28.62 -19.28
CA ASN A 610 -13.89 -29.35 -19.69
C ASN A 610 -13.67 -30.24 -20.93
N GLY A 611 -14.48 -31.29 -21.10
CA GLY A 611 -14.64 -32.10 -22.31
C GLY A 611 -15.79 -31.69 -23.26
N SER A 612 -16.54 -30.60 -23.00
CA SER A 612 -17.63 -30.13 -23.90
C SER A 612 -17.19 -29.03 -24.87
N SER A 613 -17.74 -29.04 -26.09
CA SER A 613 -17.52 -28.01 -27.13
C SER A 613 -18.55 -26.87 -27.05
N GLY A 614 -18.24 -25.72 -27.66
CA GLY A 614 -19.12 -24.55 -27.78
C GLY A 614 -19.11 -23.60 -26.59
N LEU A 615 -18.08 -23.67 -25.73
CA LEU A 615 -18.00 -22.86 -24.51
C LEU A 615 -17.19 -21.57 -24.74
N THR A 616 -17.52 -20.55 -23.95
CA THR A 616 -16.82 -19.26 -23.93
C THR A 616 -16.35 -18.92 -22.52
N PHE A 617 -15.08 -18.62 -22.36
CA PHE A 617 -14.48 -18.20 -21.09
C PHE A 617 -13.85 -16.82 -21.24
N THR A 618 -14.29 -15.85 -20.45
CA THR A 618 -13.86 -14.45 -20.60
C THR A 618 -13.38 -13.86 -19.28
N SER A 619 -12.16 -13.32 -19.22
CA SER A 619 -11.82 -12.44 -18.09
C SER A 619 -12.45 -11.05 -18.30
N GLY A 620 -12.84 -10.40 -17.21
CA GLY A 620 -13.44 -9.09 -17.25
C GLY A 620 -12.54 -8.03 -17.86
N THR A 621 -13.16 -7.01 -18.44
CA THR A 621 -12.52 -5.77 -18.86
C THR A 621 -12.41 -4.81 -17.68
N ALA A 622 -11.29 -4.10 -17.60
CA ALA A 622 -11.16 -2.94 -16.73
C ALA A 622 -11.44 -1.67 -17.53
N ASN A 623 -12.32 -0.79 -17.05
CA ASN A 623 -12.64 0.44 -17.77
C ASN A 623 -11.52 1.47 -17.61
N TYR A 624 -11.03 1.70 -16.39
CA TYR A 624 -9.93 2.64 -16.10
C TYR A 624 -9.00 2.13 -15.00
N GLY A 625 -7.69 2.39 -15.12
CA GLY A 625 -6.72 2.22 -14.03
C GLY A 625 -6.50 0.80 -13.47
N GLY A 626 -7.06 -0.24 -14.10
CA GLY A 626 -6.87 -1.65 -13.73
C GLY A 626 -6.52 -2.51 -14.95
N ALA A 627 -5.88 -3.65 -14.74
CA ALA A 627 -5.55 -4.58 -15.82
C ALA A 627 -6.52 -5.76 -15.87
N SER A 628 -6.57 -6.47 -16.99
CA SER A 628 -7.40 -7.68 -17.09
C SER A 628 -6.65 -8.94 -16.64
N GLY A 629 -7.41 -9.91 -16.12
CA GLY A 629 -6.89 -11.23 -15.74
C GLY A 629 -6.55 -12.13 -16.93
N GLY A 630 -5.67 -13.10 -16.69
CA GLY A 630 -5.35 -14.15 -17.66
C GLY A 630 -6.47 -15.21 -17.73
N VAL A 631 -6.54 -15.93 -18.84
CA VAL A 631 -7.46 -17.05 -19.01
C VAL A 631 -6.70 -18.31 -19.42
N ALA A 632 -6.84 -19.36 -18.61
CA ALA A 632 -6.23 -20.66 -18.86
C ALA A 632 -7.32 -21.74 -18.96
N PHE A 633 -7.24 -22.57 -20.01
CA PHE A 633 -8.16 -23.66 -20.25
C PHE A 633 -7.40 -24.95 -20.59
N SER A 634 -7.82 -26.09 -20.03
CA SER A 634 -7.28 -27.40 -20.41
C SER A 634 -8.37 -28.44 -20.62
N SER A 635 -8.23 -29.31 -21.62
CA SER A 635 -9.15 -30.42 -21.88
C SER A 635 -8.42 -31.73 -22.13
N ASN A 636 -9.04 -32.85 -21.76
CA ASN A 636 -8.57 -34.18 -22.16
C ASN A 636 -8.93 -34.52 -23.61
N SER A 637 -9.87 -33.78 -24.22
CA SER A 637 -10.34 -34.01 -25.58
C SER A 637 -10.17 -32.74 -26.41
N ILE A 638 -10.10 -32.88 -27.73
CA ILE A 638 -10.17 -31.70 -28.62
C ILE A 638 -11.60 -31.19 -28.58
N VAL A 639 -11.79 -29.98 -28.07
CA VAL A 639 -13.09 -29.31 -27.98
C VAL A 639 -13.01 -27.93 -28.61
N SER A 640 -14.11 -27.48 -29.21
CA SER A 640 -14.21 -26.08 -29.64
C SER A 640 -14.48 -25.21 -28.40
N VAL A 641 -13.52 -24.36 -28.03
CA VAL A 641 -13.66 -23.40 -26.93
C VAL A 641 -13.14 -22.04 -27.36
N THR A 642 -13.82 -20.98 -26.95
CA THR A 642 -13.37 -19.60 -27.11
C THR A 642 -12.90 -19.06 -25.77
N VAL A 643 -11.66 -18.63 -25.66
CA VAL A 643 -11.13 -17.97 -24.46
C VAL A 643 -10.77 -16.53 -24.80
N THR A 644 -11.14 -15.58 -23.93
CA THR A 644 -10.93 -14.15 -24.15
C THR A 644 -10.39 -13.50 -22.88
N SER A 645 -9.33 -12.70 -23.01
CA SER A 645 -8.88 -11.81 -21.95
C SER A 645 -9.40 -10.42 -22.27
N GLY A 646 -10.10 -9.81 -21.30
CA GLY A 646 -10.65 -8.47 -21.45
C GLY A 646 -9.59 -7.42 -21.76
N ALA A 647 -10.00 -6.22 -22.14
CA ALA A 647 -9.08 -5.11 -22.30
C ALA A 647 -8.60 -4.59 -20.94
N GLY A 648 -7.39 -4.02 -20.90
CA GLY A 648 -6.93 -3.24 -19.76
C GLY A 648 -7.65 -1.89 -19.64
N GLY A 649 -7.47 -1.23 -18.51
CA GLY A 649 -8.02 0.09 -18.21
C GLY A 649 -7.46 1.17 -19.11
N ALA A 650 -8.32 2.08 -19.56
CA ALA A 650 -7.95 3.25 -20.33
C ALA A 650 -7.12 4.25 -19.50
N ALA A 651 -6.25 4.98 -20.20
CA ALA A 651 -5.55 6.14 -19.68
C ALA A 651 -6.52 7.32 -19.49
N PHE A 652 -6.18 8.22 -18.58
CA PHE A 652 -6.87 9.49 -18.40
C PHE A 652 -5.98 10.51 -17.69
N ALA A 653 -6.40 11.78 -17.71
CA ALA A 653 -5.77 12.83 -16.91
C ALA A 653 -6.82 13.61 -16.11
N ILE A 654 -6.43 14.08 -14.93
CA ILE A 654 -7.18 15.04 -14.13
C ILE A 654 -6.33 16.28 -13.99
N ILE A 655 -6.89 17.44 -14.34
CA ILE A 655 -6.25 18.73 -14.11
C ILE A 655 -7.08 19.52 -13.10
N GLN A 656 -6.41 20.02 -12.08
CA GLN A 656 -6.97 20.82 -11.02
C GLN A 656 -6.39 22.24 -11.09
N ALA A 657 -7.27 23.23 -11.03
CA ALA A 657 -6.93 24.64 -11.13
C ALA A 657 -7.60 25.45 -9.99
N PRO A 658 -7.04 26.62 -9.65
CA PRO A 658 -7.53 27.45 -8.54
C PRO A 658 -8.93 28.04 -8.78
#